data_AF-A0A0E2E5K4-F1
#
_entry.id   AF-A0A0E2E5K4-F1
#
_cell.length_a   1.000
_cell.length_b   1.000
_cell.length_c   1.000
_cell.angle_alpha   90.00
_cell.angle_beta   90.00
_cell.angle_gamma   90.00
#
_symmetry.space_group_name_H-M   'P 1'
#
loop_
_entity.id
_entity.type
_entity.pdbx_description
1 polymer ?
#
loop_
_entity_poly.entity_id
_entity_poly.type
_entity_poly.pdbx_seq_one_letter_code
_entity_poly.pdbx_strand_id
1 'polypeptide(L)'
;MKNILKILTTLAALLAVFIFSTCKQFTDDPEEFFDYWSKEVVPRYFHMNCDHPSIGRSFCIPSGQDVRITIGLNNPKNIDLIMPTSDADAGRVIRFPGLPSDQQPRYGTDYTLEKTAIDELKLIYKADFLKKHEWSNGGIGPEITLISTDGRVFSRNEVNTAPPDVGNITIAKTQVESNWYYALCFDETAGMTPMLDGKRLHKDIKAIHIQEEGGSEVIIPLTVKKNGSGFNIPPTPSEGLLSSVDRVFDVPPGPGSWIVYVKTNASPSSTDALPKKYRVWLTDEKGLSSAPKKAETLGFIPDLSDYDTAWRNLKTAVANAMPGGLITIMNDVKATNAPGNSGTIEVNKSLTIKGKNGAVFDTQLGTSVSNKPVSNFRIFTVTGDNTEFMLEDLKLKNGIEGGASEYGGAISAVRIKTLALKNCTITNCTAYGGGGIYLNGGVEAVLESCTITGCQTTTAGGGAIYAGNSDSKQPIVRIKGGIIKDNTGYITGGAINITRGNLYINTDENGDPDTMSTTTEIKDNTLIASGGQGNLGGGINCYWDPDKPGELKIHNAKIKNCNIKYASHPADKTGRGAGISVYGKGEVSLSNVTLNQCGFIGETAADKFTIKQGGGMYLKKVQTATIKDCTIEGNITAKEGGGIYSEDSNLTISNTENRSTVIKDNLVEKKGGGLYVLADSSEVKLIINRGTKFISNDTDTSIDGLGGGIYMKGRNPQNSVSATMSGGEFIANGAKNGGGIYIDKYANFLMNNGKLSNNTALTSSGGKGCAVYINTNGTFIWRGGTITGHTSGYVIQGTGEFLNATEPHQTED
;
A
#
# COMPACT_ATOMS: atom_id res chain seq x y z
N MET A 1 14.01 71.49 -27.28
CA MET A 1 13.47 70.51 -26.30
C MET A 1 14.34 70.32 -25.05
N LYS A 2 15.68 70.17 -25.13
CA LYS A 2 16.51 69.95 -23.92
C LYS A 2 16.51 71.09 -22.89
N ASN A 3 16.36 72.36 -23.30
CA ASN A 3 16.37 73.49 -22.37
C ASN A 3 15.02 73.69 -21.63
N ILE A 4 13.90 73.28 -22.24
CA ILE A 4 12.56 73.34 -21.63
C ILE A 4 12.42 72.24 -20.54
N LEU A 5 13.01 71.06 -20.77
CA LEU A 5 12.98 69.96 -19.81
C LEU A 5 13.81 70.27 -18.54
N LYS A 6 14.91 71.04 -18.66
CA LYS A 6 15.72 71.47 -17.49
C LYS A 6 15.03 72.52 -16.63
N ILE A 7 14.23 73.41 -17.22
CA ILE A 7 13.47 74.44 -16.49
C ILE A 7 12.28 73.81 -15.76
N LEU A 8 11.61 72.83 -16.39
CA LEU A 8 10.50 72.10 -15.77
C LEU A 8 10.95 71.20 -14.60
N THR A 9 12.13 70.58 -14.67
CA THR A 9 12.66 69.76 -13.57
C THR A 9 13.17 70.60 -12.40
N THR A 10 13.69 71.81 -12.64
CA THR A 10 14.07 72.74 -11.55
C THR A 10 12.86 73.38 -10.87
N LEU A 11 11.78 73.69 -11.62
CA LEU A 11 10.52 74.14 -11.00
C LEU A 11 9.86 73.04 -10.16
N ALA A 12 9.87 71.78 -10.61
CA ALA A 12 9.30 70.66 -9.86
C ALA A 12 10.09 70.34 -8.56
N ALA A 13 11.42 70.51 -8.58
CA ALA A 13 12.26 70.34 -7.40
C ALA A 13 12.06 71.45 -6.35
N LEU A 14 11.89 72.70 -6.79
CA LEU A 14 11.57 73.83 -5.90
C LEU A 14 10.16 73.73 -5.30
N LEU A 15 9.20 73.18 -6.05
CA LEU A 15 7.85 72.90 -5.54
C LEU A 15 7.84 71.76 -4.51
N ALA A 16 8.71 70.75 -4.67
CA ALA A 16 8.83 69.64 -3.72
C ALA A 16 9.44 70.07 -2.38
N VAL A 17 10.47 70.93 -2.37
CA VAL A 17 11.11 71.43 -1.13
C VAL A 17 10.16 72.31 -0.31
N PHE A 18 9.22 73.03 -0.94
CA PHE A 18 8.21 73.84 -0.25
C PHE A 18 7.07 73.00 0.38
N ILE A 19 6.83 71.78 -0.10
CA ILE A 19 5.80 70.88 0.43
C ILE A 19 6.28 70.17 1.72
N PHE A 20 7.60 69.98 1.89
CA PHE A 20 8.15 69.30 3.08
C PHE A 20 8.39 70.22 4.29
N SER A 21 8.44 71.54 4.14
CA SER A 21 8.69 72.48 5.25
C SER A 21 7.43 72.87 6.04
N THR A 22 6.25 72.39 5.64
CA THR A 22 4.96 72.74 6.28
C THR A 22 4.29 71.57 7.01
N CYS A 23 4.91 70.38 7.00
CA CYS A 23 4.40 69.18 7.67
C CYS A 23 5.20 68.89 8.94
N LYS A 24 4.53 69.01 10.10
CA LYS A 24 5.08 68.80 11.45
C LYS A 24 5.83 67.46 11.64
N GLN A 25 5.46 66.43 10.85
CA GLN A 25 6.09 65.09 10.93
C GLN A 25 7.56 65.03 10.48
N PHE A 26 8.09 66.06 9.80
CA PHE A 26 9.46 66.08 9.30
C PHE A 26 10.38 67.07 10.02
N THR A 27 9.90 67.69 11.10
CA THR A 27 10.68 68.61 11.96
C THR A 27 10.95 68.07 13.36
N ASP A 28 10.28 66.99 13.77
CA ASP A 28 10.48 66.33 15.06
C ASP A 28 11.58 65.26 14.95
N ASP A 29 12.35 65.04 16.02
CA ASP A 29 13.50 64.14 16.05
C ASP A 29 13.06 62.68 15.75
N PRO A 30 13.54 62.05 14.66
CA PRO A 30 13.13 60.70 14.30
C PRO A 30 13.50 59.64 15.36
N GLU A 31 14.53 59.87 16.19
CA GLU A 31 14.83 58.97 17.30
C GLU A 31 13.74 59.02 18.39
N GLU A 32 13.14 60.19 18.67
CA GLU A 32 12.05 60.32 19.63
C GLU A 32 10.76 59.65 19.12
N PHE A 33 10.51 59.74 17.81
CA PHE A 33 9.41 59.03 17.15
C PHE A 33 9.59 57.51 17.20
N PHE A 34 10.76 56.96 16.83
CA PHE A 34 10.98 55.51 16.87
C PHE A 34 11.19 54.95 18.29
N ASP A 35 11.72 55.74 19.23
CA ASP A 35 11.81 55.38 20.64
C ASP A 35 10.42 55.36 21.31
N TYR A 36 9.49 56.23 20.88
CA TYR A 36 8.09 56.16 21.32
C TYR A 36 7.41 54.83 20.93
N TRP A 37 7.65 54.33 19.71
CA TRP A 37 7.02 53.10 19.19
C TRP A 37 7.72 51.78 19.56
N SER A 38 8.92 51.81 20.17
CA SER A 38 9.66 50.60 20.60
C SER A 38 9.53 50.25 22.09
N LYS A 39 8.57 50.86 22.80
CA LYS A 39 8.41 50.82 24.27
C LYS A 39 7.28 49.93 24.79
N GLU A 40 6.75 49.00 24.00
CA GLU A 40 5.62 48.18 24.45
C GLU A 40 6.06 47.09 25.43
N VAL A 41 5.44 47.05 26.62
CA VAL A 41 5.59 45.94 27.56
C VAL A 41 4.49 44.92 27.28
N VAL A 42 4.86 43.70 26.87
CA VAL A 42 3.90 42.65 26.51
C VAL A 42 4.16 41.34 27.26
N PRO A 43 3.13 40.58 27.65
CA PRO A 43 3.31 39.23 28.19
C PRO A 43 3.88 38.28 27.12
N ARG A 44 4.86 37.46 27.50
CA ARG A 44 5.55 36.50 26.63
C ARG A 44 5.16 35.06 26.92
N TYR A 45 5.05 34.70 28.20
CA TYR A 45 4.69 33.35 28.62
C TYR A 45 4.09 33.34 30.03
N PHE A 46 3.42 32.24 30.37
CA PHE A 46 2.85 32.01 31.69
C PHE A 46 3.31 30.64 32.17
N HIS A 47 3.74 30.55 33.42
CA HIS A 47 4.13 29.29 34.07
C HIS A 47 3.40 29.15 35.40
N MET A 48 2.81 27.99 35.64
CA MET A 48 2.11 27.68 36.88
C MET A 48 2.93 26.68 37.69
N ASN A 49 2.98 26.86 39.01
CA ASN A 49 3.75 25.98 39.90
C ASN A 49 3.05 24.64 40.23
N CYS A 50 2.02 24.28 39.47
CA CYS A 50 1.22 23.08 39.67
C CYS A 50 0.84 22.46 38.33
N ASP A 51 0.68 21.14 38.30
CA ASP A 51 0.13 20.44 37.14
C ASP A 51 -1.34 20.82 36.92
N HIS A 52 -1.70 21.11 35.67
CA HIS A 52 -3.05 21.55 35.30
C HIS A 52 -3.55 20.85 34.03
N PRO A 53 -4.71 20.17 34.05
CA PRO A 53 -5.37 19.73 32.83
C PRO A 53 -5.96 20.95 32.08
N SER A 54 -5.96 20.91 30.75
CA SER A 54 -6.60 21.90 29.90
C SER A 54 -7.84 21.32 29.21
N ILE A 55 -8.90 22.11 29.17
CA ILE A 55 -10.10 21.80 28.38
C ILE A 55 -10.31 22.99 27.43
N GLY A 56 -10.04 22.79 26.14
CA GLY A 56 -10.01 23.88 25.17
C GLY A 56 -8.90 24.89 25.47
N ARG A 57 -9.24 26.18 25.62
CA ARG A 57 -8.30 27.26 25.97
C ARG A 57 -8.29 27.63 27.47
N SER A 58 -8.96 26.87 28.32
CA SER A 58 -9.05 27.13 29.77
C SER A 58 -8.16 26.16 30.57
N PHE A 59 -7.47 26.70 31.57
CA PHE A 59 -6.64 25.93 32.51
C PHE A 59 -7.42 25.68 33.82
N CYS A 60 -7.40 24.44 34.32
CA CYS A 60 -7.96 24.10 35.62
C CYS A 60 -6.84 24.11 36.67
N ILE A 61 -6.98 24.90 37.73
CA ILE A 61 -5.99 25.01 38.81
C ILE A 61 -6.46 24.31 40.09
N PRO A 62 -5.56 23.63 40.84
CA PRO A 62 -5.91 22.96 42.08
C PRO A 62 -6.23 23.95 43.20
N SER A 63 -7.18 23.61 44.06
CA SER A 63 -7.67 24.48 45.15
C SER A 63 -7.02 24.21 46.52
N GLY A 64 -6.28 23.10 46.66
CA GLY A 64 -5.80 22.60 47.94
C GLY A 64 -4.71 23.46 48.60
N GLN A 65 -4.08 24.35 47.82
CA GLN A 65 -2.99 25.23 48.24
C GLN A 65 -2.99 26.52 47.39
N ASP A 66 -2.20 27.51 47.80
CA ASP A 66 -1.99 28.71 47.00
C ASP A 66 -1.37 28.35 45.64
N VAL A 67 -1.97 28.84 44.56
CA VAL A 67 -1.47 28.62 43.19
C VAL A 67 -0.73 29.86 42.72
N ARG A 68 0.50 29.68 42.26
CA ARG A 68 1.36 30.73 41.73
C ARG A 68 1.42 30.65 40.22
N ILE A 69 1.14 31.78 39.58
CA ILE A 69 1.30 32.00 38.16
C ILE A 69 2.39 33.05 37.96
N THR A 70 3.48 32.63 37.34
CA THR A 70 4.57 33.50 36.88
C THR A 70 4.27 33.94 35.45
N ILE A 71 4.33 35.25 35.22
CA ILE A 71 4.07 35.88 33.92
C ILE A 71 5.38 36.53 33.46
N GLY A 72 6.01 35.95 32.45
CA GLY A 72 7.17 36.56 31.82
C GLY A 72 6.74 37.68 30.88
N LEU A 73 7.41 38.82 30.94
CA LEU A 73 7.17 39.99 30.12
C LEU A 73 8.34 40.18 29.13
N ASN A 74 8.06 40.77 27.97
CA ASN A 74 9.09 41.42 27.18
C ASN A 74 9.08 42.91 27.54
N ASN A 75 10.09 43.36 28.30
CA ASN A 75 10.22 44.74 28.76
C ASN A 75 11.60 45.31 28.37
N PRO A 76 11.87 45.53 27.08
CA PRO A 76 13.22 45.83 26.56
C PRO A 76 13.78 47.18 27.04
N LYS A 77 12.93 48.05 27.60
CA LYS A 77 13.30 49.39 28.08
C LYS A 77 13.16 49.52 29.60
N ASN A 78 13.03 48.40 30.32
CA ASN A 78 13.06 48.39 31.78
C ASN A 78 11.96 49.28 32.42
N ILE A 79 10.80 49.35 31.78
CA ILE A 79 9.70 50.24 32.18
C ILE A 79 9.08 49.75 33.50
N ASP A 80 8.84 50.69 34.41
CA ASP A 80 8.14 50.42 35.66
C ASP A 80 6.64 50.43 35.48
N LEU A 81 5.99 49.43 36.07
CA LEU A 81 4.57 49.17 35.96
C LEU A 81 3.88 49.48 37.28
N ILE A 82 2.68 50.06 37.20
CA ILE A 82 1.79 50.27 38.34
C ILE A 82 1.23 48.91 38.75
N MET A 83 1.52 48.50 39.98
CA MET A 83 0.94 47.32 40.63
C MET A 83 -0.13 47.74 41.63
N PRO A 84 -1.16 46.91 41.89
CA PRO A 84 -2.13 47.21 42.92
C PRO A 84 -1.46 47.37 44.29
N THR A 85 -1.92 48.33 45.08
CA THR A 85 -1.46 48.52 46.47
C THR A 85 -2.58 48.30 47.49
N SER A 86 -3.83 48.26 47.04
CA SER A 86 -5.04 48.03 47.84
C SER A 86 -6.16 47.39 47.01
N ASP A 87 -7.26 46.98 47.67
CA ASP A 87 -8.46 46.47 47.00
C ASP A 87 -9.15 47.54 46.13
N ALA A 88 -9.05 48.81 46.52
CA ALA A 88 -9.73 49.92 45.86
C ALA A 88 -9.11 50.31 44.50
N ASP A 89 -7.80 50.12 44.32
CA ASP A 89 -7.09 50.42 43.07
C ASP A 89 -6.82 49.18 42.21
N ALA A 90 -6.95 47.96 42.75
CA ALA A 90 -6.69 46.71 42.04
C ALA A 90 -7.48 46.55 40.74
N GLY A 91 -8.76 46.96 40.73
CA GLY A 91 -9.62 46.88 39.55
C GLY A 91 -9.13 47.68 38.33
N ARG A 92 -8.16 48.60 38.51
CA ARG A 92 -7.51 49.32 37.41
C ARG A 92 -6.46 48.48 36.69
N VAL A 93 -5.86 47.51 37.38
CA VAL A 93 -4.72 46.72 36.88
C VAL A 93 -5.14 45.29 36.57
N ILE A 94 -6.08 44.71 37.33
CA ILE A 94 -6.51 43.33 37.13
C ILE A 94 -8.01 43.21 37.40
N ARG A 95 -8.71 42.47 36.53
CA ARG A 95 -10.14 42.17 36.67
C ARG A 95 -10.43 40.71 36.31
N PHE A 96 -11.57 40.21 36.73
CA PHE A 96 -11.99 38.83 36.51
C PHE A 96 -13.31 38.82 35.73
N PRO A 97 -13.26 38.89 34.39
CA PRO A 97 -14.46 39.08 33.57
C PRO A 97 -15.44 37.90 33.63
N GLY A 98 -14.97 36.71 34.01
CA GLY A 98 -15.84 35.55 34.22
C GLY A 98 -16.64 35.56 35.53
N LEU A 99 -16.50 36.62 36.34
CA LEU A 99 -17.24 36.82 37.59
C LEU A 99 -18.06 38.13 37.51
N PRO A 100 -19.26 38.18 38.12
CA PRO A 100 -20.05 39.42 38.24
C PRO A 100 -19.29 40.55 38.93
N SER A 101 -19.66 41.80 38.64
CA SER A 101 -18.98 42.99 39.18
C SER A 101 -19.10 43.15 40.70
N ASP A 102 -20.19 42.63 41.29
CA ASP A 102 -20.45 42.63 42.74
C ASP A 102 -19.80 41.44 43.47
N GLN A 103 -19.14 40.54 42.73
CA GLN A 103 -18.49 39.33 43.24
C GLN A 103 -17.02 39.23 42.79
N GLN A 104 -16.40 40.36 42.45
CA GLN A 104 -14.99 40.38 42.06
C GLN A 104 -14.08 39.92 43.24
N PRO A 105 -13.04 39.12 42.97
CA PRO A 105 -12.07 38.71 43.97
C PRO A 105 -11.38 39.93 44.61
N ARG A 106 -11.09 39.84 45.90
CA ARG A 106 -10.50 40.95 46.67
C ARG A 106 -8.97 40.86 46.71
N TYR A 107 -8.30 41.95 46.34
CA TYR A 107 -6.84 42.02 46.36
C TYR A 107 -6.30 41.93 47.79
N GLY A 108 -5.23 41.17 47.99
CA GLY A 108 -4.61 40.90 49.28
C GLY A 108 -5.29 39.79 50.09
N THR A 109 -6.56 39.49 49.81
CA THR A 109 -7.33 38.42 50.49
C THR A 109 -7.51 37.19 49.61
N ASP A 110 -8.02 37.36 48.40
CA ASP A 110 -8.33 36.26 47.49
C ASP A 110 -7.19 36.00 46.48
N TYR A 111 -6.47 37.05 46.12
CA TYR A 111 -5.26 36.96 45.31
C TYR A 111 -4.29 38.11 45.61
N THR A 112 -3.03 37.94 45.21
CA THR A 112 -2.01 39.01 45.18
C THR A 112 -1.34 39.06 43.82
N LEU A 113 -1.04 40.26 43.33
CA LEU A 113 -0.29 40.50 42.10
C LEU A 113 0.86 41.45 42.41
N GLU A 114 2.08 41.03 42.10
CA GLU A 114 3.30 41.80 42.33
C GLU A 114 4.25 41.72 41.13
N LYS A 115 5.05 42.76 40.93
CA LYS A 115 6.19 42.75 39.99
C LYS A 115 7.41 42.23 40.74
N THR A 116 7.93 41.08 40.33
CA THR A 116 9.02 40.37 41.03
C THR A 116 10.38 40.57 40.38
N ALA A 117 10.38 40.88 39.10
CA ALA A 117 11.57 41.29 38.35
C ALA A 117 11.19 42.32 37.28
N ILE A 118 12.19 42.80 36.55
CA ILE A 118 12.00 43.82 35.52
C ILE A 118 11.09 43.34 34.38
N ASP A 119 11.10 42.03 34.15
CA ASP A 119 10.41 41.30 33.10
C ASP A 119 9.53 40.18 33.68
N GLU A 120 9.12 40.27 34.96
CA GLU A 120 8.31 39.22 35.59
C GLU A 120 7.24 39.78 36.53
N LEU A 121 6.00 39.28 36.36
CA LEU A 121 4.91 39.44 37.33
C LEU A 121 4.58 38.10 37.97
N LYS A 122 4.15 38.16 39.24
CA LYS A 122 3.69 37.00 39.98
C LYS A 122 2.28 37.24 40.50
N LEU A 123 1.35 36.41 40.01
CA LEU A 123 -0.01 36.32 40.50
C LEU A 123 -0.14 35.10 41.40
N ILE A 124 -0.67 35.27 42.61
CA ILE A 124 -0.94 34.18 43.55
C ILE A 124 -2.42 34.17 43.88
N TYR A 125 -3.11 33.08 43.59
CA TYR A 125 -4.44 32.81 44.12
C TYR A 125 -4.34 32.15 45.49
N LYS A 126 -5.14 32.64 46.44
CA LYS A 126 -5.20 32.04 47.78
C LYS A 126 -6.05 30.78 47.78
N ALA A 127 -5.60 29.75 48.49
CA ALA A 127 -6.29 28.46 48.56
C ALA A 127 -7.76 28.60 48.95
N ASP A 128 -8.08 29.48 49.91
CA ASP A 128 -9.45 29.71 50.36
C ASP A 128 -10.36 30.33 49.30
N PHE A 129 -9.81 31.18 48.42
CA PHE A 129 -10.53 31.70 47.25
C PHE A 129 -10.79 30.61 46.22
N LEU A 130 -9.77 29.78 45.95
CA LEU A 130 -9.89 28.68 44.99
C LEU A 130 -10.91 27.64 45.44
N LYS A 131 -10.91 27.25 46.72
CA LYS A 131 -11.90 26.32 47.29
C LYS A 131 -13.33 26.82 47.14
N LYS A 132 -13.56 28.12 47.31
CA LYS A 132 -14.90 28.74 47.10
C LYS A 132 -15.38 28.64 45.64
N HIS A 133 -14.47 28.48 44.68
CA HIS A 133 -14.78 28.48 43.25
C HIS A 133 -14.62 27.11 42.58
N GLU A 134 -14.40 26.02 43.35
CA GLU A 134 -14.31 24.66 42.81
C GLU A 134 -15.57 24.18 42.08
N TRP A 135 -16.75 24.67 42.52
CA TRP A 135 -18.06 24.20 42.05
C TRP A 135 -18.92 25.32 41.45
N SER A 136 -18.33 26.50 41.14
CA SER A 136 -19.06 27.66 40.62
C SER A 136 -19.09 27.70 39.08
N ASN A 137 -20.13 28.30 38.50
CA ASN A 137 -20.32 28.46 37.03
C ASN A 137 -19.57 29.69 36.44
N GLY A 138 -18.71 30.36 37.21
CA GLY A 138 -17.96 31.55 36.77
C GLY A 138 -16.47 31.27 36.56
N GLY A 139 -15.91 31.75 35.45
CA GLY A 139 -14.48 31.57 35.14
C GLY A 139 -13.61 32.53 35.95
N ILE A 140 -12.66 32.01 36.73
CA ILE A 140 -11.73 32.80 37.55
C ILE A 140 -10.48 33.28 36.78
N GLY A 141 -10.55 33.31 35.44
CA GLY A 141 -9.45 33.79 34.59
C GLY A 141 -9.25 35.30 34.76
N PRO A 142 -8.01 35.78 35.01
CA PRO A 142 -7.75 37.20 35.17
C PRO A 142 -7.49 37.86 33.82
N GLU A 143 -7.91 39.12 33.69
CA GLU A 143 -7.41 40.04 32.68
C GLU A 143 -6.53 41.08 33.37
N ILE A 144 -5.24 41.09 33.05
CA ILE A 144 -4.27 42.04 33.60
C ILE A 144 -3.99 43.11 32.54
N THR A 145 -4.11 44.36 32.95
CA THR A 145 -3.78 45.56 32.16
C THR A 145 -2.43 46.09 32.62
N LEU A 146 -1.45 46.12 31.71
CA LEU A 146 -0.11 46.62 32.03
C LEU A 146 -0.10 48.14 31.87
N ILE A 147 0.09 48.86 32.98
CA ILE A 147 0.08 50.33 33.01
C ILE A 147 1.44 50.79 33.49
N SER A 148 2.15 51.65 32.74
CA SER A 148 3.40 52.23 33.22
C SER A 148 3.16 53.36 34.21
N THR A 149 4.16 53.64 35.04
CA THR A 149 4.15 54.75 36.01
C THR A 149 4.02 56.14 35.37
N ASP A 150 4.40 56.27 34.10
CA ASP A 150 4.17 57.49 33.29
C ASP A 150 2.75 57.61 32.71
N GLY A 151 1.86 56.67 33.04
CA GLY A 151 0.44 56.71 32.70
C GLY A 151 0.06 56.04 31.38
N ARG A 152 1.01 55.46 30.63
CA ARG A 152 0.69 54.70 29.41
C ARG A 152 0.05 53.37 29.77
N VAL A 153 -1.03 53.05 29.06
CA VAL A 153 -1.74 51.77 29.20
C VAL A 153 -1.35 50.89 28.02
N PHE A 154 -0.60 49.84 28.28
CA PHE A 154 -0.27 48.80 27.31
C PHE A 154 -1.39 47.76 27.37
N SER A 155 -2.47 48.02 26.64
CA SER A 155 -3.49 47.01 26.36
C SER A 155 -4.15 47.25 25.02
N ARG A 156 -4.03 46.28 24.12
CA ARG A 156 -5.10 45.37 23.70
C ARG A 156 -4.59 44.60 22.47
N ASN A 157 -4.15 43.35 22.65
CA ASN A 157 -4.09 42.44 21.51
C ASN A 157 -5.53 42.28 21.01
N GLU A 158 -5.83 42.80 19.82
CA GLU A 158 -6.92 42.22 19.05
C GLU A 158 -6.51 40.78 18.75
N VAL A 159 -7.02 39.83 19.55
CA VAL A 159 -6.79 38.41 19.32
C VAL A 159 -7.54 38.05 18.03
N ASN A 160 -6.88 38.20 16.88
CA ASN A 160 -7.42 37.69 15.63
C ASN A 160 -6.99 36.22 15.47
N THR A 161 -7.95 35.36 15.17
CA THR A 161 -7.70 33.95 14.87
C THR A 161 -7.67 33.80 13.36
N ALA A 162 -6.67 33.07 12.84
CA ALA A 162 -6.60 32.77 11.41
C ALA A 162 -7.94 32.19 10.91
N PRO A 163 -8.31 32.45 9.64
CA PRO A 163 -9.45 31.82 8.99
C PRO A 163 -9.48 30.30 9.17
N PRO A 164 -10.66 29.66 9.08
CA PRO A 164 -10.75 28.22 9.12
C PRO A 164 -9.99 27.59 7.95
N ASP A 165 -9.38 26.44 8.19
CA ASP A 165 -8.77 25.63 7.13
C ASP A 165 -9.83 25.16 6.15
N VAL A 166 -9.51 25.26 4.86
CA VAL A 166 -10.41 24.82 3.79
C VAL A 166 -10.71 23.33 3.94
N GLY A 167 -12.00 23.02 3.90
CA GLY A 167 -12.56 21.68 3.96
C GLY A 167 -12.12 20.77 2.81
N ASN A 168 -12.75 19.61 2.70
CA ASN A 168 -12.45 18.71 1.59
C ASN A 168 -12.91 19.32 0.26
N ILE A 169 -11.99 19.34 -0.72
CA ILE A 169 -12.25 19.90 -2.04
C ILE A 169 -12.74 18.78 -2.97
N THR A 170 -13.93 18.97 -3.51
CA THR A 170 -14.52 18.16 -4.56
C THR A 170 -14.31 18.81 -5.93
N ILE A 171 -14.01 18.00 -6.95
CA ILE A 171 -13.87 18.47 -8.33
C ILE A 171 -15.20 18.35 -9.07
N ALA A 172 -15.67 19.48 -9.60
CA ALA A 172 -16.86 19.60 -10.44
C ALA A 172 -16.47 20.22 -11.80
N LYS A 173 -17.46 20.49 -12.66
CA LYS A 173 -17.26 21.23 -13.91
C LYS A 173 -18.28 22.35 -14.05
N THR A 174 -17.99 23.30 -14.92
CA THR A 174 -18.91 24.39 -15.26
C THR A 174 -18.74 24.74 -16.73
N GLN A 175 -19.83 25.19 -17.35
CA GLN A 175 -19.79 25.71 -18.71
C GLN A 175 -19.80 27.23 -18.66
N VAL A 176 -18.80 27.85 -19.28
CA VAL A 176 -18.75 29.30 -19.48
C VAL A 176 -18.73 29.53 -20.99
N GLU A 177 -19.77 30.20 -21.48
CA GLU A 177 -20.08 30.30 -22.91
C GLU A 177 -20.18 28.89 -23.54
N SER A 178 -19.29 28.55 -24.46
CA SER A 178 -19.24 27.25 -25.13
C SER A 178 -18.17 26.30 -24.54
N ASN A 179 -17.38 26.75 -23.56
CA ASN A 179 -16.23 26.02 -23.06
C ASN A 179 -16.48 25.44 -21.66
N TRP A 180 -16.07 24.18 -21.47
CA TRP A 180 -16.10 23.54 -20.17
C TRP A 180 -14.80 23.79 -19.39
N TYR A 181 -14.94 24.00 -18.08
CA TYR A 181 -13.86 24.18 -17.13
C TYR A 181 -14.07 23.32 -15.89
N TYR A 182 -12.99 22.90 -15.24
CA TYR A 182 -13.06 22.32 -13.90
C TYR A 182 -13.43 23.40 -12.86
N ALA A 183 -14.06 22.96 -11.78
CA ALA A 183 -14.38 23.78 -10.63
C ALA A 183 -13.97 23.08 -9.32
N LEU A 184 -13.41 23.85 -8.38
CA LEU A 184 -13.10 23.41 -7.02
C LEU A 184 -14.27 23.76 -6.11
N CYS A 185 -14.79 22.79 -5.37
CA CYS A 185 -15.98 22.93 -4.53
C CYS A 185 -15.68 22.52 -3.10
N PHE A 186 -16.05 23.33 -2.12
CA PHE A 186 -15.83 22.99 -0.71
C PHE A 186 -16.93 23.59 0.19
N ASP A 187 -17.10 22.97 1.37
CA ASP A 187 -18.10 23.33 2.38
C ASP A 187 -17.42 23.80 3.66
N GLU A 188 -17.59 25.10 3.97
CA GLU A 188 -17.05 25.71 5.19
C GLU A 188 -18.07 25.84 6.32
N THR A 189 -19.17 25.10 6.27
CA THR A 189 -20.21 25.18 7.30
C THR A 189 -19.63 24.89 8.69
N ALA A 190 -18.76 23.88 8.83
CA ALA A 190 -18.11 23.57 10.09
C ALA A 190 -17.15 24.69 10.54
N GLY A 191 -16.29 25.18 9.64
CA GLY A 191 -15.31 26.23 9.92
C GLY A 191 -15.96 27.58 10.29
N MET A 192 -17.13 27.87 9.74
CA MET A 192 -17.88 29.11 9.98
C MET A 192 -18.92 28.99 11.12
N THR A 193 -19.06 27.80 11.73
CA THR A 193 -19.97 27.57 12.86
C THR A 193 -19.64 28.37 14.13
N PRO A 194 -18.36 28.54 14.55
CA PRO A 194 -18.01 29.23 15.79
C PRO A 194 -18.53 30.67 15.89
N MET A 195 -19.00 31.05 17.09
CA MET A 195 -19.54 32.36 17.41
C MET A 195 -18.77 33.00 18.56
N LEU A 196 -18.65 34.32 18.53
CA LEU A 196 -18.15 35.17 19.61
C LEU A 196 -19.15 36.32 19.81
N ASP A 197 -19.72 36.45 21.01
CA ASP A 197 -20.71 37.48 21.37
C ASP A 197 -21.88 37.61 20.39
N GLY A 198 -22.43 36.47 19.96
CA GLY A 198 -23.55 36.41 19.01
C GLY A 198 -23.20 36.81 17.57
N LYS A 199 -21.92 37.04 17.26
CA LYS A 199 -21.40 37.27 15.90
C LYS A 199 -20.51 36.10 15.48
N ARG A 200 -20.38 35.88 14.17
CA ARG A 200 -19.47 34.85 13.63
C ARG A 200 -18.03 35.18 14.05
N LEU A 201 -17.30 34.16 14.49
CA LEU A 201 -15.88 34.31 14.87
C LEU A 201 -15.06 34.84 13.68
N HIS A 202 -15.20 34.21 12.52
CA HIS A 202 -14.54 34.59 11.27
C HIS A 202 -15.43 35.45 10.38
N LYS A 203 -16.06 36.49 10.93
CA LYS A 203 -16.91 37.42 10.13
C LYS A 203 -16.11 38.29 9.15
N ASP A 204 -14.80 38.32 9.32
CA ASP A 204 -13.81 39.17 8.67
C ASP A 204 -13.06 38.47 7.52
N ILE A 205 -13.57 37.34 7.01
CA ILE A 205 -13.06 36.74 5.78
C ILE A 205 -13.12 37.77 4.64
N LYS A 206 -12.00 37.91 3.92
CA LYS A 206 -11.80 38.89 2.86
C LYS A 206 -11.67 38.25 1.49
N ALA A 207 -10.91 37.16 1.39
CA ALA A 207 -10.62 36.54 0.11
C ALA A 207 -10.38 35.04 0.19
N ILE A 208 -10.60 34.38 -0.95
CA ILE A 208 -10.08 33.05 -1.25
C ILE A 208 -8.91 33.19 -2.22
N HIS A 209 -7.88 32.40 -1.97
CA HIS A 209 -6.67 32.33 -2.75
C HIS A 209 -6.58 30.98 -3.43
N ILE A 210 -6.27 30.99 -4.73
CA ILE A 210 -6.08 29.78 -5.52
C ILE A 210 -4.80 29.92 -6.32
N GLN A 211 -3.94 28.93 -6.20
CA GLN A 211 -2.67 28.90 -6.91
C GLN A 211 -2.48 27.57 -7.62
N GLU A 212 -2.42 27.61 -8.95
CA GLU A 212 -1.94 26.48 -9.76
C GLU A 212 -0.43 26.28 -9.53
N GLU A 213 0.03 25.04 -9.47
CA GLU A 213 1.46 24.73 -9.37
C GLU A 213 2.25 25.33 -10.54
N GLY A 214 3.27 26.15 -10.22
CA GLY A 214 4.06 26.89 -11.23
C GLY A 214 3.34 28.12 -11.83
N GLY A 215 2.11 28.40 -11.41
CA GLY A 215 1.31 29.54 -11.85
C GLY A 215 1.30 30.72 -10.88
N SER A 216 0.73 31.83 -11.34
CA SER A 216 0.44 32.99 -10.49
C SER A 216 -0.76 32.72 -9.60
N GLU A 217 -0.74 33.32 -8.41
CA GLU A 217 -1.84 33.27 -7.46
C GLU A 217 -3.02 34.12 -7.96
N VAL A 218 -4.23 33.55 -7.86
CA VAL A 218 -5.48 34.24 -8.12
C VAL A 218 -6.16 34.52 -6.78
N ILE A 219 -6.42 35.79 -6.51
CA ILE A 219 -7.08 36.25 -5.28
C ILE A 219 -8.50 36.68 -5.65
N ILE A 220 -9.50 35.98 -5.12
CA ILE A 220 -10.89 36.28 -5.39
C ILE A 220 -11.54 36.82 -4.12
N PRO A 221 -12.12 38.04 -4.15
CA PRO A 221 -12.83 38.58 -3.00
C PRO A 221 -13.97 37.66 -2.58
N LEU A 222 -13.99 37.29 -1.29
CA LEU A 222 -15.00 36.45 -0.68
C LEU A 222 -15.24 36.98 0.72
N THR A 223 -16.39 37.60 0.95
CA THR A 223 -16.72 38.24 2.24
C THR A 223 -17.89 37.54 2.92
N VAL A 224 -18.08 37.77 4.22
CA VAL A 224 -19.27 37.29 4.94
C VAL A 224 -20.39 38.33 4.84
N LYS A 225 -21.64 37.88 4.63
CA LYS A 225 -22.82 38.76 4.62
C LYS A 225 -22.91 39.54 5.94
N LYS A 226 -23.40 40.79 5.88
CA LYS A 226 -23.56 41.66 7.08
C LYS A 226 -24.37 41.03 8.22
N ASN A 227 -25.31 40.15 7.90
CA ASN A 227 -26.14 39.43 8.87
C ASN A 227 -25.51 38.11 9.38
N GLY A 228 -24.28 37.77 8.96
CA GLY A 228 -23.56 36.56 9.36
C GLY A 228 -24.17 35.24 8.87
N SER A 229 -25.09 35.30 7.89
CA SER A 229 -25.88 34.14 7.43
C SER A 229 -25.18 33.26 6.39
N GLY A 230 -24.05 33.70 5.84
CA GLY A 230 -23.30 32.99 4.80
C GLY A 230 -22.25 33.87 4.10
N PHE A 231 -21.52 33.29 3.16
CA PHE A 231 -20.68 34.03 2.24
C PHE A 231 -21.51 34.92 1.31
N ASN A 232 -20.94 36.06 0.97
CA ASN A 232 -21.51 37.05 0.08
C ASN A 232 -21.13 36.73 -1.38
N ILE A 233 -21.84 35.75 -1.95
CA ILE A 233 -21.71 35.37 -3.37
C ILE A 233 -22.86 36.04 -4.13
N PRO A 234 -22.59 37.01 -5.03
CA PRO A 234 -23.64 37.68 -5.78
C PRO A 234 -24.27 36.74 -6.83
N PRO A 235 -25.51 37.01 -7.28
CA PRO A 235 -26.20 36.18 -8.29
C PRO A 235 -25.43 36.03 -9.60
N THR A 236 -24.70 37.08 -9.98
CA THR A 236 -23.65 37.09 -11.00
C THR A 236 -22.30 37.23 -10.30
N PRO A 237 -21.59 36.11 -10.05
CA PRO A 237 -20.31 36.12 -9.36
C PRO A 237 -19.24 36.92 -10.11
N SER A 238 -18.25 37.44 -9.37
CA SER A 238 -17.03 38.00 -9.96
C SER A 238 -16.20 36.93 -10.67
N GLU A 239 -15.27 37.35 -11.53
CA GLU A 239 -14.38 36.43 -12.26
C GLU A 239 -13.74 35.41 -11.31
N GLY A 240 -14.00 34.12 -11.55
CA GLY A 240 -13.53 33.00 -10.74
C GLY A 240 -14.59 32.32 -9.87
N LEU A 241 -15.50 33.04 -9.21
CA LEU A 241 -16.57 32.42 -8.40
C LEU A 241 -17.71 31.89 -9.27
N LEU A 242 -18.41 30.86 -8.80
CA LEU A 242 -19.53 30.24 -9.51
C LEU A 242 -20.77 30.16 -8.60
N SER A 243 -21.95 30.35 -9.20
CA SER A 243 -23.25 30.20 -8.52
C SER A 243 -23.75 28.75 -8.52
N SER A 244 -23.31 27.97 -9.50
CA SER A 244 -23.63 26.55 -9.63
C SER A 244 -22.51 25.81 -10.36
N VAL A 245 -22.47 24.49 -10.17
CA VAL A 245 -21.55 23.59 -10.85
C VAL A 245 -22.28 22.32 -11.26
N ASP A 246 -21.78 21.71 -12.31
CA ASP A 246 -22.20 20.39 -12.75
C ASP A 246 -21.31 19.32 -12.16
N ARG A 247 -21.95 18.23 -11.75
CA ARG A 247 -21.27 17.07 -11.20
C ARG A 247 -20.35 16.42 -12.26
N VAL A 248 -19.16 16.03 -11.81
CA VAL A 248 -18.28 15.12 -12.57
C VAL A 248 -18.25 13.75 -11.86
N PHE A 249 -17.51 13.62 -10.76
CA PHE A 249 -17.35 12.38 -9.99
C PHE A 249 -18.22 12.36 -8.75
N ASP A 250 -17.70 12.99 -7.71
CA ASP A 250 -18.33 13.11 -6.40
C ASP A 250 -19.48 14.10 -6.48
N VAL A 251 -20.44 13.96 -5.59
CA VAL A 251 -21.50 14.95 -5.46
C VAL A 251 -20.84 16.19 -4.85
N PRO A 252 -20.71 17.31 -5.60
CA PRO A 252 -20.22 18.54 -4.99
C PRO A 252 -21.18 18.92 -3.86
N PRO A 253 -20.70 19.61 -2.80
CA PRO A 253 -21.60 20.12 -1.77
C PRO A 253 -22.73 20.90 -2.44
N GLY A 254 -23.99 20.67 -2.02
CA GLY A 254 -25.14 21.35 -2.61
C GLY A 254 -25.11 22.85 -2.30
N PRO A 255 -25.81 23.73 -3.06
CA PRO A 255 -25.81 25.16 -2.80
C PRO A 255 -26.22 25.46 -1.36
N GLY A 256 -25.43 26.28 -0.66
CA GLY A 256 -25.64 26.57 0.75
C GLY A 256 -24.92 27.83 1.19
N SER A 257 -25.21 28.26 2.43
CA SER A 257 -24.71 29.52 2.98
C SER A 257 -23.18 29.63 3.03
N TRP A 258 -22.46 28.52 3.20
CA TRP A 258 -21.00 28.49 3.37
C TRP A 258 -20.31 27.65 2.30
N ILE A 259 -20.98 27.49 1.16
CA ILE A 259 -20.50 26.67 0.04
C ILE A 259 -19.86 27.59 -0.98
N VAL A 260 -18.69 27.18 -1.47
CA VAL A 260 -17.93 27.95 -2.45
C VAL A 260 -17.63 27.05 -3.63
N TYR A 261 -17.87 27.59 -4.82
CA TYR A 261 -17.49 27.00 -6.09
C TYR A 261 -16.56 27.96 -6.81
N VAL A 262 -15.40 27.46 -7.25
CA VAL A 262 -14.42 28.29 -7.95
C VAL A 262 -14.02 27.66 -9.26
N LYS A 263 -14.21 28.40 -10.35
CA LYS A 263 -13.77 28.04 -11.70
C LYS A 263 -12.25 27.98 -11.75
N THR A 264 -11.71 26.97 -12.41
CA THR A 264 -10.30 26.92 -12.80
C THR A 264 -10.13 27.24 -14.29
N ASN A 265 -8.89 27.45 -14.73
CA ASN A 265 -8.59 27.61 -16.15
C ASN A 265 -8.38 26.27 -16.87
N ALA A 266 -8.44 25.14 -16.15
CA ALA A 266 -8.25 23.82 -16.73
C ALA A 266 -9.55 23.31 -17.38
N SER A 267 -9.47 22.87 -18.64
CA SER A 267 -10.60 22.31 -19.36
C SER A 267 -10.62 20.78 -19.29
N PRO A 268 -11.78 20.13 -19.03
CA PRO A 268 -11.93 18.68 -19.13
C PRO A 268 -12.00 18.16 -20.57
N SER A 269 -12.14 19.05 -21.57
CA SER A 269 -12.46 18.68 -22.96
C SER A 269 -11.26 18.70 -23.92
N SER A 270 -10.05 19.01 -23.44
CA SER A 270 -8.83 19.00 -24.26
C SER A 270 -8.07 17.70 -24.10
N THR A 271 -7.65 17.09 -25.22
CA THR A 271 -6.76 15.92 -25.23
C THR A 271 -5.37 16.22 -24.67
N ASP A 272 -5.01 17.50 -24.59
CA ASP A 272 -3.76 18.00 -24.00
C ASP A 272 -3.93 18.37 -22.51
N ALA A 273 -5.05 18.03 -21.88
CA ALA A 273 -5.28 18.33 -20.47
C ALA A 273 -4.46 17.40 -19.57
N LEU A 274 -3.32 17.91 -19.06
CA LEU A 274 -2.65 17.32 -17.89
C LEU A 274 -3.43 17.68 -16.61
N PRO A 275 -3.47 16.80 -15.59
CA PRO A 275 -3.94 17.15 -14.26
C PRO A 275 -3.25 18.40 -13.75
N LYS A 276 -4.03 19.35 -13.23
CA LYS A 276 -3.54 20.61 -12.67
C LYS A 276 -3.70 20.57 -11.17
N LYS A 277 -2.59 20.78 -10.47
CA LYS A 277 -2.55 20.83 -9.00
C LYS A 277 -2.76 22.25 -8.52
N TYR A 278 -3.59 22.41 -7.50
CA TYR A 278 -3.95 23.68 -6.89
C TYR A 278 -3.67 23.68 -5.39
N ARG A 279 -3.31 24.84 -4.86
CA ARG A 279 -3.41 25.18 -3.44
C ARG A 279 -4.53 26.19 -3.23
N VAL A 280 -5.35 25.97 -2.20
CA VAL A 280 -6.49 26.81 -1.86
C VAL A 280 -6.43 27.21 -0.38
N TRP A 281 -6.58 28.49 -0.06
CA TRP A 281 -6.63 28.99 1.32
C TRP A 281 -7.49 30.25 1.44
N LEU A 282 -7.88 30.60 2.66
CA LEU A 282 -8.66 31.81 2.98
C LEU A 282 -7.79 32.85 3.67
N THR A 283 -8.11 34.14 3.47
CA THR A 283 -7.54 35.25 4.24
C THR A 283 -8.60 36.15 4.86
N ASP A 284 -8.27 36.76 5.99
CA ASP A 284 -9.10 37.77 6.65
C ASP A 284 -8.74 39.22 6.26
N GLU A 285 -9.49 40.19 6.77
CA GLU A 285 -9.28 41.62 6.53
C GLU A 285 -7.92 42.14 7.00
N LYS A 286 -7.29 41.46 7.97
CA LYS A 286 -5.99 41.80 8.55
C LYS A 286 -4.83 41.03 7.92
N GLY A 287 -5.11 40.13 6.98
CA GLY A 287 -4.12 39.38 6.23
C GLY A 287 -3.62 38.10 6.92
N LEU A 288 -4.31 37.56 7.94
CA LEU A 288 -4.01 36.20 8.42
C LEU A 288 -4.60 35.16 7.44
N SER A 289 -3.87 34.07 7.25
CA SER A 289 -4.20 33.00 6.29
C SER A 289 -4.47 31.67 6.97
N SER A 290 -5.38 30.88 6.42
CA SER A 290 -5.51 29.45 6.74
C SER A 290 -4.36 28.62 6.16
N ALA A 291 -4.21 27.36 6.58
CA ALA A 291 -3.28 26.44 5.92
C ALA A 291 -3.73 26.14 4.48
N PRO A 292 -2.82 26.08 3.49
CA PRO A 292 -3.19 25.73 2.11
C PRO A 292 -3.64 24.28 1.94
N LYS A 293 -4.84 24.09 1.41
CA LYS A 293 -5.40 22.79 1.02
C LYS A 293 -5.03 22.46 -0.41
N LYS A 294 -4.57 21.22 -0.68
CA LYS A 294 -4.23 20.75 -2.03
C LYS A 294 -5.45 20.18 -2.75
N ALA A 295 -5.54 20.42 -4.06
CA ALA A 295 -6.51 19.81 -4.96
C ALA A 295 -5.85 19.47 -6.31
N GLU A 296 -6.42 18.54 -7.08
CA GLU A 296 -5.91 18.13 -8.40
C GLU A 296 -7.09 17.85 -9.35
N THR A 297 -7.03 18.38 -10.57
CA THR A 297 -8.07 18.16 -11.59
C THR A 297 -7.93 16.81 -12.29
N LEU A 298 -8.98 16.38 -12.98
CA LEU A 298 -9.13 15.00 -13.46
C LEU A 298 -8.63 14.76 -14.90
N GLY A 299 -7.76 15.62 -15.43
CA GLY A 299 -7.21 15.48 -16.79
C GLY A 299 -8.29 15.55 -17.89
N PHE A 300 -8.14 14.76 -18.95
CA PHE A 300 -9.08 14.70 -20.08
C PHE A 300 -10.24 13.74 -19.80
N ILE A 301 -11.48 14.17 -20.09
CA ILE A 301 -12.69 13.36 -19.99
C ILE A 301 -13.30 13.21 -21.38
N PRO A 302 -13.10 12.07 -22.08
CA PRO A 302 -13.71 11.83 -23.37
C PRO A 302 -15.23 11.67 -23.26
N ASP A 303 -15.95 12.08 -24.30
CA ASP A 303 -17.37 11.76 -24.44
C ASP A 303 -17.53 10.29 -24.86
N LEU A 304 -18.04 9.49 -23.92
CA LEU A 304 -18.28 8.06 -24.04
C LEU A 304 -19.77 7.74 -23.82
N SER A 305 -20.65 8.72 -23.98
CA SER A 305 -22.09 8.57 -23.69
C SER A 305 -22.83 7.75 -24.75
N ASP A 306 -22.39 7.84 -26.01
CA ASP A 306 -22.96 7.08 -27.13
C ASP A 306 -22.31 5.70 -27.25
N TYR A 307 -23.14 4.67 -27.08
CA TYR A 307 -22.75 3.28 -27.12
C TYR A 307 -22.08 2.86 -28.44
N ASP A 308 -22.53 3.39 -29.59
CA ASP A 308 -22.00 3.01 -30.91
C ASP A 308 -20.71 3.75 -31.27
N THR A 309 -20.24 4.67 -30.42
CA THR A 309 -19.01 5.44 -30.65
C THR A 309 -18.04 5.45 -29.46
N ALA A 310 -18.44 4.97 -28.28
CA ALA A 310 -17.64 5.06 -27.06
C ALA A 310 -16.24 4.42 -27.19
N TRP A 311 -16.11 3.20 -27.72
CA TRP A 311 -14.81 2.55 -27.90
C TRP A 311 -13.92 3.30 -28.90
N ARG A 312 -14.53 3.79 -30.00
CA ARG A 312 -13.84 4.63 -30.98
C ARG A 312 -13.30 5.91 -30.34
N ASN A 313 -14.14 6.59 -29.57
CA ASN A 313 -13.78 7.84 -28.90
C ASN A 313 -12.69 7.61 -27.84
N LEU A 314 -12.72 6.48 -27.13
CA LEU A 314 -11.64 6.07 -26.23
C LEU A 314 -10.31 5.85 -26.97
N LYS A 315 -10.34 5.17 -28.13
CA LYS A 315 -9.14 5.01 -28.97
C LYS A 315 -8.57 6.35 -29.41
N THR A 316 -9.44 7.26 -29.86
CA THR A 316 -9.04 8.63 -30.24
C THR A 316 -8.46 9.40 -29.05
N ALA A 317 -9.07 9.28 -27.87
CA ALA A 317 -8.58 9.89 -26.64
C ALA A 317 -7.15 9.45 -26.31
N VAL A 318 -6.89 8.15 -26.34
CA VAL A 318 -5.57 7.58 -26.04
C VAL A 318 -4.54 7.98 -27.10
N ALA A 319 -4.90 7.93 -28.39
CA ALA A 319 -4.00 8.29 -29.47
C ALA A 319 -3.55 9.77 -29.39
N ASN A 320 -4.48 10.67 -29.06
CA ASN A 320 -4.25 12.11 -29.04
C ASN A 320 -3.75 12.65 -27.69
N ALA A 321 -3.76 11.87 -26.62
CA ALA A 321 -3.24 12.31 -25.33
C ALA A 321 -1.74 12.67 -25.41
N MET A 322 -1.35 13.71 -24.66
CA MET A 322 0.06 14.06 -24.47
C MET A 322 0.78 13.04 -23.57
N PRO A 323 2.10 12.86 -23.72
CA PRO A 323 2.89 12.07 -22.78
C PRO A 323 2.71 12.56 -21.33
N GLY A 324 2.46 11.62 -20.41
CA GLY A 324 2.11 11.89 -19.02
C GLY A 324 0.64 12.24 -18.78
N GLY A 325 -0.22 12.19 -19.80
CA GLY A 325 -1.64 12.51 -19.71
C GLY A 325 -2.43 11.61 -18.75
N LEU A 326 -3.51 12.17 -18.20
CA LEU A 326 -4.52 11.44 -17.45
C LEU A 326 -5.83 11.45 -18.23
N ILE A 327 -6.35 10.26 -18.57
CA ILE A 327 -7.66 10.07 -19.18
C ILE A 327 -8.60 9.50 -18.13
N THR A 328 -9.72 10.17 -17.94
CA THR A 328 -10.68 9.86 -16.89
C THR A 328 -11.99 9.35 -17.49
N ILE A 329 -12.36 8.12 -17.13
CA ILE A 329 -13.43 7.35 -17.74
C ILE A 329 -14.68 7.41 -16.85
N MET A 330 -15.76 7.98 -17.39
CA MET A 330 -17.00 8.21 -16.64
C MET A 330 -17.99 7.06 -16.69
N ASN A 331 -17.98 6.28 -17.77
CA ASN A 331 -18.97 5.28 -18.11
C ASN A 331 -18.29 4.00 -18.59
N ASP A 332 -19.03 2.90 -18.55
CA ASP A 332 -18.61 1.66 -19.20
C ASP A 332 -18.46 1.87 -20.72
N VAL A 333 -17.43 1.25 -21.30
CA VAL A 333 -17.09 1.32 -22.71
C VAL A 333 -17.18 -0.08 -23.29
N LYS A 334 -18.10 -0.26 -24.23
CA LYS A 334 -18.35 -1.54 -24.89
C LYS A 334 -17.97 -1.44 -26.36
N ALA A 335 -17.19 -2.39 -26.84
CA ALA A 335 -16.91 -2.50 -28.27
C ALA A 335 -18.10 -3.11 -29.00
N THR A 336 -18.34 -2.67 -30.24
CA THR A 336 -19.46 -3.13 -31.08
C THR A 336 -19.00 -3.41 -32.51
N ASN A 337 -19.91 -3.86 -33.35
CA ASN A 337 -19.72 -3.95 -34.80
C ASN A 337 -19.90 -2.60 -35.54
N ALA A 338 -20.20 -1.49 -34.84
CA ALA A 338 -20.25 -0.19 -35.47
C ALA A 338 -18.86 0.22 -36.04
N PRO A 339 -18.79 0.94 -37.17
CA PRO A 339 -17.52 1.28 -37.81
C PRO A 339 -16.52 1.98 -36.87
N GLY A 340 -15.37 1.34 -36.66
CA GLY A 340 -14.28 1.86 -35.80
C GLY A 340 -14.52 1.75 -34.29
N ASN A 341 -15.69 1.24 -33.85
CA ASN A 341 -16.05 1.10 -32.44
C ASN A 341 -15.55 -0.23 -31.83
N SER A 342 -14.37 -0.69 -32.27
CA SER A 342 -13.72 -1.92 -31.82
C SER A 342 -12.23 -1.94 -32.21
N GLY A 343 -11.55 -3.03 -31.88
CA GLY A 343 -10.11 -3.22 -32.12
C GLY A 343 -9.24 -2.66 -31.00
N THR A 344 -7.97 -3.05 -31.02
CA THR A 344 -6.98 -2.71 -29.99
C THR A 344 -6.82 -1.22 -29.76
N ILE A 345 -6.57 -0.84 -28.50
CA ILE A 345 -6.15 0.49 -28.06
C ILE A 345 -4.63 0.49 -27.95
N GLU A 346 -3.98 1.29 -28.79
CA GLU A 346 -2.52 1.38 -28.88
C GLU A 346 -1.97 2.45 -27.94
N VAL A 347 -1.02 2.08 -27.07
CA VAL A 347 -0.35 2.98 -26.13
C VAL A 347 1.16 2.95 -26.39
N ASN A 348 1.73 4.08 -26.78
CA ASN A 348 3.14 4.20 -27.14
C ASN A 348 3.87 5.36 -26.43
N LYS A 349 3.24 5.88 -25.37
CA LYS A 349 3.68 7.02 -24.58
C LYS A 349 3.19 6.84 -23.15
N SER A 350 3.89 7.45 -22.19
CA SER A 350 3.46 7.37 -20.80
C SER A 350 2.06 7.96 -20.62
N LEU A 351 1.18 7.26 -19.92
CA LEU A 351 -0.24 7.62 -19.81
C LEU A 351 -0.86 6.97 -18.57
N THR A 352 -1.80 7.67 -17.95
CA THR A 352 -2.70 7.11 -16.94
C THR A 352 -4.13 7.07 -17.47
N ILE A 353 -4.82 5.93 -17.30
CA ILE A 353 -6.27 5.83 -17.52
C ILE A 353 -6.93 5.43 -16.20
N LYS A 354 -7.88 6.24 -15.75
CA LYS A 354 -8.58 6.06 -14.47
C LYS A 354 -10.08 5.89 -14.68
N GLY A 355 -10.66 4.84 -14.10
CA GLY A 355 -12.09 4.57 -14.15
C GLY A 355 -12.88 5.15 -12.98
N LYS A 356 -14.09 5.64 -13.24
CA LYS A 356 -15.08 5.90 -12.18
C LYS A 356 -15.68 4.59 -11.70
N ASN A 357 -15.61 4.31 -10.41
CA ASN A 357 -16.31 3.18 -9.78
C ASN A 357 -16.01 1.81 -10.44
N GLY A 358 -14.79 1.59 -10.95
CA GLY A 358 -14.47 0.33 -11.64
C GLY A 358 -15.09 0.25 -13.04
N ALA A 359 -15.05 1.35 -13.80
CA ALA A 359 -15.60 1.42 -15.15
C ALA A 359 -15.12 0.26 -16.03
N VAL A 360 -16.03 -0.28 -16.84
CA VAL A 360 -15.81 -1.53 -17.57
C VAL A 360 -15.42 -1.26 -19.01
N PHE A 361 -14.29 -1.81 -19.45
CA PHE A 361 -13.94 -1.99 -20.85
C PHE A 361 -14.27 -3.43 -21.26
N ASP A 362 -15.30 -3.59 -22.07
CA ASP A 362 -15.79 -4.90 -22.52
C ASP A 362 -15.72 -4.98 -24.05
N THR A 363 -14.93 -5.90 -24.57
CA THR A 363 -14.85 -6.13 -26.03
C THR A 363 -16.12 -6.81 -26.58
N GLN A 364 -16.95 -7.38 -25.70
CA GLN A 364 -18.10 -8.23 -25.98
C GLN A 364 -17.79 -9.51 -26.77
N LEU A 365 -16.50 -9.85 -26.96
CA LEU A 365 -16.09 -11.07 -27.66
C LEU A 365 -16.45 -12.31 -26.83
N GLY A 366 -16.71 -13.44 -27.50
CA GLY A 366 -17.14 -14.67 -26.84
C GLY A 366 -18.55 -14.64 -26.22
N THR A 367 -19.26 -13.52 -26.28
CA THR A 367 -20.64 -13.38 -25.79
C THR A 367 -21.69 -13.69 -26.87
N SER A 368 -22.95 -13.79 -26.46
CA SER A 368 -24.11 -14.03 -27.35
C SER A 368 -24.81 -12.75 -27.85
N VAL A 369 -24.26 -11.55 -27.58
CA VAL A 369 -24.89 -10.30 -28.04
C VAL A 369 -24.75 -10.15 -29.57
N SER A 370 -25.78 -9.62 -30.23
CA SER A 370 -25.88 -9.56 -31.69
C SER A 370 -24.99 -8.50 -32.33
N ASN A 371 -24.67 -7.43 -31.60
CA ASN A 371 -23.88 -6.30 -32.08
C ASN A 371 -22.39 -6.37 -31.67
N LYS A 372 -21.89 -7.54 -31.28
CA LYS A 372 -20.47 -7.72 -30.94
C LYS A 372 -19.56 -7.54 -32.16
N PRO A 373 -18.28 -7.19 -31.96
CA PRO A 373 -17.30 -7.14 -33.04
C PRO A 373 -17.15 -8.48 -33.77
N VAL A 374 -16.81 -8.42 -35.07
CA VAL A 374 -16.64 -9.62 -35.93
C VAL A 374 -15.27 -10.26 -35.83
N SER A 375 -14.25 -9.47 -35.47
CA SER A 375 -12.86 -9.91 -35.36
C SER A 375 -12.44 -9.95 -33.90
N ASN A 376 -11.60 -10.92 -33.57
CA ASN A 376 -10.93 -11.01 -32.27
C ASN A 376 -9.88 -9.89 -32.15
N PHE A 377 -9.72 -9.34 -30.94
CA PHE A 377 -8.67 -8.39 -30.57
C PHE A 377 -8.48 -8.36 -29.04
N ARG A 378 -7.26 -8.01 -28.63
CA ARG A 378 -6.95 -7.64 -27.24
C ARG A 378 -7.35 -6.20 -26.94
N ILE A 379 -7.46 -5.84 -25.66
CA ILE A 379 -7.87 -4.48 -25.27
C ILE A 379 -6.72 -3.49 -25.49
N PHE A 380 -5.53 -3.77 -24.94
CA PHE A 380 -4.37 -2.88 -25.01
C PHE A 380 -3.14 -3.55 -25.63
N THR A 381 -2.46 -2.81 -26.51
CA THR A 381 -1.05 -3.03 -26.85
C THR A 381 -0.25 -1.84 -26.33
N VAL A 382 0.82 -2.12 -25.58
CA VAL A 382 1.64 -1.10 -24.92
C VAL A 382 3.10 -1.28 -25.34
N THR A 383 3.71 -0.23 -25.87
CA THR A 383 5.08 -0.25 -26.42
C THR A 383 5.86 1.03 -26.11
N GLY A 384 7.19 0.99 -26.30
CA GLY A 384 8.09 2.13 -26.18
C GLY A 384 8.97 2.05 -24.93
N ASP A 385 10.30 2.03 -25.10
CA ASP A 385 11.26 1.65 -24.05
C ASP A 385 11.18 2.53 -22.78
N ASN A 386 10.69 3.77 -22.89
CA ASN A 386 10.51 4.71 -21.77
C ASN A 386 9.04 4.87 -21.32
N THR A 387 8.12 4.10 -21.91
CA THR A 387 6.68 4.20 -21.62
C THR A 387 6.37 3.69 -20.22
N GLU A 388 5.66 4.51 -19.46
CA GLU A 388 5.06 4.16 -18.17
C GLU A 388 3.53 4.22 -18.32
N PHE A 389 2.87 3.06 -18.28
CA PHE A 389 1.42 2.97 -18.47
C PHE A 389 0.74 2.57 -17.17
N MET A 390 -0.23 3.37 -16.73
CA MET A 390 -0.97 3.15 -15.49
C MET A 390 -2.46 3.00 -15.75
N LEU A 391 -3.07 1.95 -15.19
CA LEU A 391 -4.50 1.75 -15.11
C LEU A 391 -4.94 1.79 -13.64
N GLU A 392 -5.93 2.61 -13.31
CA GLU A 392 -6.49 2.70 -11.96
C GLU A 392 -8.02 2.55 -12.00
N ASP A 393 -8.58 1.74 -11.10
CA ASP A 393 -10.03 1.61 -10.90
C ASP A 393 -10.82 1.20 -12.17
N LEU A 394 -10.33 0.19 -12.89
CA LEU A 394 -10.92 -0.29 -14.17
C LEU A 394 -11.19 -1.79 -14.18
N LYS A 395 -12.15 -2.20 -15.02
CA LYS A 395 -12.41 -3.61 -15.32
C LYS A 395 -12.20 -3.89 -16.80
N LEU A 396 -11.33 -4.83 -17.15
CA LEU A 396 -11.03 -5.25 -18.51
C LEU A 396 -11.66 -6.63 -18.74
N LYS A 397 -12.53 -6.77 -19.74
CA LYS A 397 -13.30 -8.00 -19.96
C LYS A 397 -13.26 -8.50 -21.39
N ASN A 398 -13.29 -9.82 -21.52
CA ASN A 398 -13.56 -10.54 -22.76
C ASN A 398 -12.55 -10.27 -23.89
N GLY A 399 -11.36 -9.74 -23.60
CA GLY A 399 -10.34 -9.57 -24.63
C GLY A 399 -9.91 -10.93 -25.18
N ILE A 400 -10.13 -11.19 -26.47
CA ILE A 400 -9.79 -12.46 -27.11
C ILE A 400 -8.83 -12.16 -28.23
N GLU A 401 -7.62 -12.71 -28.13
CA GLU A 401 -6.63 -12.67 -29.17
C GLU A 401 -6.45 -14.08 -29.75
N GLY A 402 -6.87 -14.25 -31.00
CA GLY A 402 -7.06 -15.58 -31.61
C GLY A 402 -5.92 -16.03 -32.52
N GLY A 403 -4.94 -15.15 -32.80
CA GLY A 403 -3.84 -15.46 -33.69
C GLY A 403 -2.85 -16.47 -33.09
N ALA A 404 -2.21 -17.25 -33.96
CA ALA A 404 -1.10 -18.10 -33.56
C ALA A 404 0.06 -17.22 -33.07
N SER A 405 0.60 -17.51 -31.89
CA SER A 405 1.67 -16.71 -31.25
C SER A 405 1.28 -15.26 -30.92
N GLU A 406 -0.01 -14.98 -30.76
CA GLU A 406 -0.49 -13.68 -30.31
C GLU A 406 -0.83 -13.72 -28.81
N TYR A 407 -0.15 -12.88 -28.03
CA TYR A 407 -0.15 -12.94 -26.56
C TYR A 407 -0.95 -11.80 -25.93
N GLY A 408 -1.42 -11.99 -24.69
CA GLY A 408 -2.06 -10.93 -23.90
C GLY A 408 -3.49 -10.64 -24.35
N GLY A 409 -4.48 -11.35 -23.79
CA GLY A 409 -5.87 -11.17 -24.20
C GLY A 409 -6.45 -9.83 -23.75
N ALA A 410 -6.07 -9.35 -22.56
CA ALA A 410 -6.40 -8.00 -22.11
C ALA A 410 -5.27 -7.01 -22.46
N ILE A 411 -4.05 -7.31 -22.04
CA ILE A 411 -2.90 -6.40 -22.18
C ILE A 411 -1.70 -7.16 -22.74
N SER A 412 -1.10 -6.63 -23.81
CA SER A 412 0.24 -7.00 -24.25
C SER A 412 1.18 -5.81 -24.06
N ALA A 413 2.09 -5.89 -23.10
CA ALA A 413 3.10 -4.86 -22.84
C ALA A 413 4.49 -5.38 -23.23
N VAL A 414 5.09 -4.76 -24.23
CA VAL A 414 6.36 -5.20 -24.81
C VAL A 414 7.32 -4.03 -24.88
N ARG A 415 8.52 -4.21 -24.31
CA ARG A 415 9.60 -3.21 -24.32
C ARG A 415 9.11 -1.86 -23.81
N ILE A 416 8.60 -1.86 -22.60
CA ILE A 416 8.23 -0.65 -21.86
C ILE A 416 8.95 -0.62 -20.52
N LYS A 417 9.01 0.55 -19.91
CA LYS A 417 9.62 0.72 -18.59
C LYS A 417 8.74 0.09 -17.52
N THR A 418 7.48 0.52 -17.43
CA THR A 418 6.58 0.07 -16.35
C THR A 418 5.14 -0.09 -16.80
N LEU A 419 4.50 -1.18 -16.37
CA LEU A 419 3.05 -1.36 -16.38
C LEU A 419 2.52 -1.34 -14.95
N ALA A 420 1.72 -0.34 -14.57
CA ALA A 420 1.11 -0.25 -13.25
C ALA A 420 -0.41 -0.47 -13.32
N LEU A 421 -0.94 -1.41 -12.54
CA LEU A 421 -2.37 -1.63 -12.37
C LEU A 421 -2.72 -1.45 -10.89
N LYS A 422 -3.71 -0.62 -10.59
CA LYS A 422 -4.18 -0.40 -9.22
C LYS A 422 -5.68 -0.56 -9.14
N ASN A 423 -6.15 -1.45 -8.26
CA ASN A 423 -7.57 -1.77 -8.08
C ASN A 423 -8.27 -2.12 -9.40
N CYS A 424 -7.57 -2.86 -10.27
CA CYS A 424 -8.08 -3.28 -11.57
C CYS A 424 -8.59 -4.72 -11.53
N THR A 425 -9.61 -5.02 -12.33
CA THR A 425 -10.06 -6.41 -12.58
C THR A 425 -9.83 -6.78 -14.04
N ILE A 426 -9.21 -7.92 -14.31
CA ILE A 426 -9.12 -8.51 -15.66
C ILE A 426 -9.90 -9.82 -15.64
N THR A 427 -10.82 -10.01 -16.59
CA THR A 427 -11.65 -11.21 -16.58
C THR A 427 -12.05 -11.73 -17.94
N ASN A 428 -12.10 -13.07 -18.04
CA ASN A 428 -12.54 -13.80 -19.24
C ASN A 428 -11.73 -13.46 -20.49
N CYS A 429 -10.44 -13.14 -20.33
CA CYS A 429 -9.57 -12.84 -21.46
C CYS A 429 -8.88 -14.11 -21.96
N THR A 430 -8.72 -14.24 -23.27
CA THR A 430 -8.12 -15.40 -23.93
C THR A 430 -7.01 -14.99 -24.90
N ALA A 431 -5.88 -15.70 -24.91
CA ALA A 431 -4.78 -15.49 -25.86
C ALA A 431 -3.98 -16.77 -26.10
N TYR A 432 -2.98 -16.74 -26.99
CA TYR A 432 -2.04 -17.85 -27.17
C TYR A 432 -1.26 -18.15 -25.88
N GLY A 433 -0.77 -17.09 -25.21
CA GLY A 433 -0.12 -17.12 -23.90
C GLY A 433 -0.39 -15.82 -23.14
N GLY A 434 -0.36 -15.84 -21.80
CA GLY A 434 -0.73 -14.67 -21.01
C GLY A 434 -2.20 -14.28 -21.22
N GLY A 435 -3.13 -15.17 -20.87
CA GLY A 435 -4.55 -15.00 -21.19
C GLY A 435 -5.12 -13.64 -20.77
N GLY A 436 -4.73 -13.17 -19.58
CA GLY A 436 -4.96 -11.78 -19.15
C GLY A 436 -3.89 -10.82 -19.64
N ILE A 437 -2.66 -10.99 -19.13
CA ILE A 437 -1.53 -10.08 -19.34
C ILE A 437 -0.34 -10.82 -19.94
N TYR A 438 0.26 -10.23 -20.95
CA TYR A 438 1.56 -10.61 -21.47
C TYR A 438 2.59 -9.49 -21.28
N LEU A 439 3.77 -9.85 -20.78
CA LEU A 439 4.90 -8.95 -20.52
C LEU A 439 6.15 -9.47 -21.22
N ASN A 440 6.84 -8.60 -21.96
CA ASN A 440 8.04 -8.99 -22.67
C ASN A 440 9.08 -7.85 -22.81
N GLY A 441 10.37 -8.18 -22.76
CA GLY A 441 11.44 -7.20 -23.02
C GLY A 441 11.86 -6.33 -21.84
N GLY A 442 11.95 -6.94 -20.65
CA GLY A 442 12.44 -6.27 -19.43
C GLY A 442 11.41 -5.39 -18.72
N VAL A 443 10.11 -5.60 -18.99
CA VAL A 443 9.03 -4.83 -18.37
C VAL A 443 8.99 -5.09 -16.87
N GLU A 444 8.88 -4.00 -16.08
CA GLU A 444 8.47 -4.07 -14.68
C GLU A 444 6.96 -3.88 -14.58
N ALA A 445 6.23 -4.90 -14.12
CA ALA A 445 4.80 -4.81 -13.88
C ALA A 445 4.51 -4.75 -12.39
N VAL A 446 3.70 -3.77 -11.98
CA VAL A 446 3.27 -3.57 -10.58
C VAL A 446 1.74 -3.66 -10.52
N LEU A 447 1.23 -4.71 -9.87
CA LEU A 447 -0.19 -4.95 -9.69
C LEU A 447 -0.55 -4.76 -8.22
N GLU A 448 -1.33 -3.73 -7.90
CA GLU A 448 -1.75 -3.39 -6.55
C GLU A 448 -3.25 -3.64 -6.37
N SER A 449 -3.62 -4.52 -5.43
CA SER A 449 -5.01 -4.86 -5.13
C SER A 449 -5.83 -5.26 -6.37
N CYS A 450 -5.21 -6.00 -7.29
CA CYS A 450 -5.86 -6.38 -8.56
C CYS A 450 -6.53 -7.76 -8.50
N THR A 451 -7.54 -7.97 -9.34
CA THR A 451 -8.18 -9.27 -9.54
C THR A 451 -7.98 -9.75 -10.98
N ILE A 452 -7.47 -10.97 -11.18
CA ILE A 452 -7.40 -11.60 -12.52
C ILE A 452 -8.14 -12.94 -12.47
N THR A 453 -9.21 -13.07 -13.25
CA THR A 453 -10.10 -14.24 -13.12
C THR A 453 -10.77 -14.73 -14.40
N GLY A 454 -10.83 -16.05 -14.58
CA GLY A 454 -11.45 -16.66 -15.76
C GLY A 454 -10.64 -16.47 -17.04
N CYS A 455 -9.38 -16.04 -16.95
CA CYS A 455 -8.52 -15.88 -18.11
C CYS A 455 -7.91 -17.21 -18.54
N GLN A 456 -7.77 -17.41 -19.84
CA GLN A 456 -7.33 -18.68 -20.42
C GLN A 456 -6.29 -18.48 -21.52
N THR A 457 -5.38 -19.44 -21.66
CA THR A 457 -4.54 -19.54 -22.85
C THR A 457 -5.02 -20.66 -23.78
N THR A 458 -4.62 -20.66 -25.05
CA THR A 458 -4.97 -21.74 -25.99
C THR A 458 -3.84 -22.74 -26.22
N THR A 459 -2.59 -22.37 -25.93
CA THR A 459 -1.43 -23.24 -26.22
C THR A 459 -0.24 -23.03 -25.28
N ALA A 460 0.11 -21.79 -24.94
CA ALA A 460 1.25 -21.48 -24.08
C ALA A 460 0.83 -21.22 -22.62
N GLY A 461 1.80 -20.85 -21.78
CA GLY A 461 1.58 -20.72 -20.35
C GLY A 461 0.97 -19.40 -19.87
N GLY A 462 0.64 -19.35 -18.59
CA GLY A 462 0.18 -18.15 -17.89
C GLY A 462 -1.26 -17.79 -18.21
N GLY A 463 -2.23 -18.54 -17.67
CA GLY A 463 -3.66 -18.25 -17.84
C GLY A 463 -4.01 -16.80 -17.46
N ALA A 464 -3.45 -16.31 -16.35
CA ALA A 464 -3.55 -14.92 -15.92
C ALA A 464 -2.41 -14.06 -16.50
N ILE A 465 -1.16 -14.43 -16.20
CA ILE A 465 0.02 -13.62 -16.50
C ILE A 465 1.09 -14.50 -17.14
N TYR A 466 1.62 -14.07 -18.28
CA TYR A 466 2.88 -14.56 -18.83
C TYR A 466 3.87 -13.39 -18.84
N ALA A 467 5.02 -13.57 -18.17
CA ALA A 467 6.19 -12.69 -18.35
C ALA A 467 7.38 -13.46 -18.97
N GLY A 468 7.93 -12.96 -20.08
CA GLY A 468 9.05 -13.56 -20.79
C GLY A 468 10.16 -12.57 -21.10
N ASN A 469 11.40 -13.05 -21.17
CA ASN A 469 12.53 -12.25 -21.63
C ASN A 469 12.52 -12.11 -23.16
N SER A 470 12.79 -10.90 -23.64
CA SER A 470 13.39 -10.65 -24.96
C SER A 470 14.61 -9.74 -24.79
N ASP A 471 15.49 -9.76 -25.77
CA ASP A 471 16.69 -8.90 -25.82
C ASP A 471 17.59 -9.00 -24.57
N SER A 472 17.60 -10.16 -23.92
CA SER A 472 18.33 -10.43 -22.68
C SER A 472 17.93 -9.60 -21.46
N LYS A 473 16.78 -8.91 -21.48
CA LYS A 473 16.25 -8.19 -20.32
C LYS A 473 15.23 -9.03 -19.55
N GLN A 474 15.51 -9.30 -18.28
CA GLN A 474 14.65 -10.08 -17.39
C GLN A 474 13.43 -9.23 -16.97
N PRO A 475 12.17 -9.68 -17.21
CA PRO A 475 11.01 -8.96 -16.71
C PRO A 475 10.87 -9.13 -15.19
N ILE A 476 10.23 -8.16 -14.55
CA ILE A 476 9.93 -8.18 -13.12
C ILE A 476 8.41 -8.06 -12.94
N VAL A 477 7.82 -8.97 -12.16
CA VAL A 477 6.40 -8.89 -11.79
C VAL A 477 6.28 -8.71 -10.29
N ARG A 478 5.62 -7.63 -9.87
CA ARG A 478 5.32 -7.30 -8.47
C ARG A 478 3.81 -7.36 -8.25
N ILE A 479 3.36 -8.18 -7.30
CA ILE A 479 1.95 -8.30 -6.92
C ILE A 479 1.82 -7.89 -5.46
N LYS A 480 1.07 -6.81 -5.19
CA LYS A 480 0.84 -6.23 -3.87
C LYS A 480 -0.64 -6.37 -3.51
N GLY A 481 -0.98 -7.50 -2.91
CA GLY A 481 -2.35 -7.92 -2.63
C GLY A 481 -3.16 -8.26 -3.87
N GLY A 482 -4.37 -8.78 -3.64
CA GLY A 482 -5.34 -9.09 -4.70
C GLY A 482 -5.60 -10.58 -4.87
N ILE A 483 -6.28 -10.93 -5.97
CA ILE A 483 -6.82 -12.28 -6.20
C ILE A 483 -6.53 -12.73 -7.64
N ILE A 484 -5.89 -13.89 -7.81
CA ILE A 484 -5.70 -14.53 -9.10
C ILE A 484 -6.37 -15.91 -9.06
N LYS A 485 -7.54 -16.04 -9.73
CA LYS A 485 -8.36 -17.25 -9.60
C LYS A 485 -9.07 -17.71 -10.85
N ASP A 486 -9.39 -19.00 -10.92
CA ASP A 486 -10.16 -19.59 -12.01
C ASP A 486 -9.48 -19.42 -13.39
N ASN A 487 -8.16 -19.28 -13.44
CA ASN A 487 -7.42 -19.11 -14.70
C ASN A 487 -6.92 -20.46 -15.21
N THR A 488 -6.83 -20.58 -16.54
CA THR A 488 -6.39 -21.81 -17.20
C THR A 488 -5.20 -21.55 -18.12
N GLY A 489 -4.04 -22.11 -17.78
CA GLY A 489 -2.84 -22.10 -18.62
C GLY A 489 -2.65 -23.42 -19.38
N TYR A 490 -1.76 -23.45 -20.37
CA TYR A 490 -1.33 -24.65 -21.08
C TYR A 490 0.19 -24.77 -21.01
N ILE A 491 0.70 -26.01 -20.91
CA ILE A 491 2.15 -26.34 -20.85
C ILE A 491 2.87 -25.83 -19.58
N THR A 492 2.79 -24.55 -19.22
CA THR A 492 3.35 -24.04 -17.96
C THR A 492 2.46 -22.99 -17.30
N GLY A 493 2.51 -22.88 -15.97
CA GLY A 493 1.87 -21.81 -15.20
C GLY A 493 0.36 -21.70 -15.45
N GLY A 494 -0.46 -22.44 -14.71
CA GLY A 494 -1.91 -22.34 -14.85
C GLY A 494 -2.44 -20.93 -14.57
N ALA A 495 -1.85 -20.23 -13.59
CA ALA A 495 -2.10 -18.80 -13.37
C ALA A 495 -0.96 -17.94 -13.92
N ILE A 496 0.25 -18.13 -13.39
CA ILE A 496 1.40 -17.24 -13.62
C ILE A 496 2.54 -18.05 -14.23
N ASN A 497 3.07 -17.57 -15.35
CA ASN A 497 4.25 -18.13 -15.98
C ASN A 497 5.35 -17.06 -16.14
N ILE A 498 6.47 -17.25 -15.45
CA ILE A 498 7.63 -16.36 -15.48
C ILE A 498 8.79 -17.10 -16.13
N THR A 499 9.25 -16.61 -17.27
CA THR A 499 10.36 -17.19 -18.02
C THR A 499 11.50 -16.18 -18.07
N ARG A 500 12.63 -16.53 -17.45
CA ARG A 500 13.86 -15.72 -17.36
C ARG A 500 13.59 -14.34 -16.73
N GLY A 501 12.81 -14.31 -15.66
CA GLY A 501 12.40 -13.10 -14.95
C GLY A 501 12.18 -13.35 -13.46
N ASN A 502 11.79 -12.29 -12.74
CA ASN A 502 11.61 -12.30 -11.30
C ASN A 502 10.14 -12.11 -10.91
N LEU A 503 9.75 -12.71 -9.79
CA LEU A 503 8.41 -12.58 -9.23
C LEU A 503 8.49 -12.25 -7.74
N TYR A 504 7.86 -11.14 -7.38
CA TYR A 504 7.72 -10.66 -6.01
C TYR A 504 6.24 -10.55 -5.65
N ILE A 505 5.81 -11.22 -4.58
CA ILE A 505 4.44 -11.16 -4.07
C ILE A 505 4.45 -10.67 -2.62
N ASN A 506 3.81 -9.53 -2.37
CA ASN A 506 3.74 -8.81 -1.09
C ASN A 506 5.10 -8.53 -0.46
N THR A 507 6.13 -8.37 -1.28
CA THR A 507 7.52 -8.23 -0.85
C THR A 507 8.28 -7.35 -1.83
N ASP A 508 9.32 -6.69 -1.33
CA ASP A 508 10.31 -6.02 -2.15
C ASP A 508 11.37 -7.00 -2.71
N GLU A 509 12.39 -6.45 -3.36
CA GLU A 509 13.51 -7.22 -3.91
C GLU A 509 14.45 -7.82 -2.85
N ASN A 510 14.46 -7.28 -1.62
CA ASN A 510 15.26 -7.83 -0.52
C ASN A 510 14.56 -9.03 0.13
N GLY A 511 13.26 -9.20 -0.11
CA GLY A 511 12.43 -10.18 0.59
C GLY A 511 11.74 -9.59 1.82
N ASP A 512 11.78 -8.27 1.97
CA ASP A 512 11.10 -7.54 3.03
C ASP A 512 9.63 -7.29 2.63
N PRO A 513 8.66 -7.44 3.56
CA PRO A 513 7.26 -7.20 3.28
C PRO A 513 7.02 -5.81 2.68
N ASP A 514 6.24 -5.71 1.61
CA ASP A 514 5.97 -4.40 0.97
C ASP A 514 5.23 -3.43 1.91
N THR A 515 4.34 -3.98 2.74
CA THR A 515 3.55 -3.35 3.79
C THR A 515 3.12 -4.43 4.78
N MET A 516 2.82 -4.07 6.03
CA MET A 516 2.54 -5.06 7.10
C MET A 516 1.20 -5.83 6.94
N SER A 517 0.36 -5.54 5.94
CA SER A 517 -1.03 -6.05 5.89
C SER A 517 -1.54 -6.56 4.53
N THR A 518 -0.75 -6.53 3.46
CA THR A 518 -1.19 -7.03 2.14
C THR A 518 -1.22 -8.56 2.12
N THR A 519 -2.30 -9.13 1.60
CA THR A 519 -2.42 -10.58 1.37
C THR A 519 -2.83 -10.84 -0.07
N THR A 520 -2.20 -11.84 -0.70
CA THR A 520 -2.51 -12.26 -2.07
C THR A 520 -3.09 -13.67 -2.07
N GLU A 521 -4.18 -13.88 -2.80
CA GLU A 521 -4.78 -15.19 -3.00
C GLU A 521 -4.58 -15.67 -4.45
N ILE A 522 -3.97 -16.83 -4.64
CA ILE A 522 -3.84 -17.52 -5.92
C ILE A 522 -4.60 -18.83 -5.77
N LYS A 523 -5.79 -18.95 -6.38
CA LYS A 523 -6.64 -20.12 -6.12
C LYS A 523 -7.39 -20.65 -7.32
N ASP A 524 -7.70 -21.94 -7.30
CA ASP A 524 -8.58 -22.58 -8.29
C ASP A 524 -8.07 -22.44 -9.74
N ASN A 525 -6.75 -22.34 -9.91
CA ASN A 525 -6.11 -22.21 -11.21
C ASN A 525 -5.71 -23.59 -11.75
N THR A 526 -5.82 -23.77 -13.06
CA THR A 526 -5.56 -25.05 -13.71
C THR A 526 -4.51 -24.90 -14.80
N LEU A 527 -3.52 -25.80 -14.80
CA LEU A 527 -2.68 -26.03 -15.96
C LEU A 527 -3.22 -27.23 -16.74
N ILE A 528 -3.49 -27.06 -18.04
CA ILE A 528 -3.74 -28.18 -18.94
C ILE A 528 -2.39 -28.73 -19.42
N ALA A 529 -2.08 -29.96 -19.01
CA ALA A 529 -0.82 -30.62 -19.30
C ALA A 529 -0.79 -31.17 -20.73
N SER A 530 -0.68 -30.31 -21.74
CA SER A 530 -0.63 -30.69 -23.16
C SER A 530 0.79 -30.74 -23.74
N GLY A 531 1.79 -30.28 -22.98
CA GLY A 531 3.15 -30.07 -23.46
C GLY A 531 4.03 -31.32 -23.48
N GLY A 532 5.16 -31.20 -24.18
CA GLY A 532 6.22 -32.21 -24.25
C GLY A 532 7.52 -31.84 -23.52
N GLN A 533 7.49 -30.77 -22.71
CA GLN A 533 8.66 -30.22 -22.01
C GLN A 533 8.46 -30.13 -20.48
N GLY A 534 7.60 -30.98 -19.89
CA GLY A 534 7.61 -31.21 -18.45
C GLY A 534 6.42 -30.70 -17.63
N ASN A 535 5.33 -30.25 -18.27
CA ASN A 535 4.13 -29.58 -17.71
C ASN A 535 4.28 -29.04 -16.27
N LEU A 536 4.60 -27.75 -16.15
CA LEU A 536 5.17 -27.16 -14.93
C LEU A 536 4.25 -26.10 -14.31
N GLY A 537 3.93 -26.21 -13.02
CA GLY A 537 3.26 -25.12 -12.28
C GLY A 537 1.76 -25.01 -12.55
N GLY A 538 0.91 -25.65 -11.75
CA GLY A 538 -0.55 -25.46 -11.83
C GLY A 538 -1.00 -24.07 -11.37
N GLY A 539 -0.31 -23.48 -10.39
CA GLY A 539 -0.46 -22.09 -10.00
C GLY A 539 0.62 -21.21 -10.63
N ILE A 540 1.86 -21.38 -10.16
CA ILE A 540 3.01 -20.55 -10.53
C ILE A 540 4.08 -21.42 -11.19
N ASN A 541 4.63 -20.95 -12.31
CA ASN A 541 5.85 -21.49 -12.90
C ASN A 541 6.92 -20.41 -13.03
N CYS A 542 8.14 -20.71 -12.58
CA CYS A 542 9.34 -19.91 -12.79
C CYS A 542 10.40 -20.76 -13.49
N TYR A 543 10.92 -20.28 -14.62
CA TYR A 543 12.01 -20.92 -15.36
C TYR A 543 13.17 -19.94 -15.53
N TRP A 544 14.38 -20.36 -15.20
CA TRP A 544 15.61 -19.58 -15.32
C TRP A 544 16.68 -20.35 -16.08
N ASP A 545 17.45 -19.65 -16.92
CA ASP A 545 18.60 -20.25 -17.59
C ASP A 545 19.79 -20.34 -16.61
N PRO A 546 20.75 -21.26 -16.82
CA PRO A 546 21.92 -21.41 -15.95
C PRO A 546 22.78 -20.15 -15.79
N ASP A 547 22.82 -19.30 -16.81
CA ASP A 547 23.60 -18.06 -16.90
C ASP A 547 22.81 -16.81 -16.47
N LYS A 548 21.49 -16.95 -16.25
CA LYS A 548 20.58 -15.85 -15.89
C LYS A 548 19.80 -16.20 -14.64
N PRO A 549 20.40 -16.05 -13.45
CA PRO A 549 19.73 -16.37 -12.21
C PRO A 549 18.49 -15.49 -12.03
N GLY A 550 17.43 -16.05 -11.46
CA GLY A 550 16.23 -15.29 -11.13
C GLY A 550 15.81 -15.44 -9.69
N GLU A 551 14.77 -14.71 -9.32
CA GLU A 551 14.27 -14.64 -7.96
C GLU A 551 12.76 -14.89 -7.91
N LEU A 552 12.36 -15.73 -6.96
CA LEU A 552 10.97 -15.91 -6.54
C LEU A 552 10.87 -15.59 -5.06
N LYS A 553 10.25 -14.47 -4.70
CA LYS A 553 10.00 -14.10 -3.30
C LYS A 553 8.51 -13.91 -3.07
N ILE A 554 7.97 -14.62 -2.09
CA ILE A 554 6.55 -14.57 -1.74
C ILE A 554 6.42 -14.37 -0.23
N HIS A 555 5.73 -13.31 0.16
CA HIS A 555 5.34 -13.04 1.53
C HIS A 555 3.80 -13.07 1.66
N ASN A 556 3.29 -13.54 2.80
CA ASN A 556 1.87 -13.42 3.20
C ASN A 556 0.87 -13.76 2.08
N ALA A 557 0.97 -14.96 1.50
CA ALA A 557 0.13 -15.38 0.38
C ALA A 557 -0.56 -16.72 0.64
N LYS A 558 -1.71 -16.93 0.00
CA LYS A 558 -2.44 -18.20 0.00
C LYS A 558 -2.49 -18.74 -1.42
N ILE A 559 -1.88 -19.90 -1.64
CA ILE A 559 -1.89 -20.63 -2.91
C ILE A 559 -2.70 -21.90 -2.69
N LYS A 560 -3.89 -21.97 -3.27
CA LYS A 560 -4.88 -22.99 -2.92
C LYS A 560 -5.49 -23.66 -4.15
N ASN A 561 -5.65 -24.97 -4.13
CA ASN A 561 -6.39 -25.69 -5.18
C ASN A 561 -5.90 -25.36 -6.60
N CYS A 562 -4.58 -25.22 -6.74
CA CYS A 562 -3.93 -25.08 -8.03
C CYS A 562 -3.54 -26.46 -8.54
N ASN A 563 -3.96 -26.78 -9.77
CA ASN A 563 -3.93 -28.16 -10.25
C ASN A 563 -3.29 -28.29 -11.62
N ILE A 564 -2.67 -29.44 -11.86
CA ILE A 564 -2.23 -29.87 -13.19
C ILE A 564 -3.21 -30.93 -13.68
N LYS A 565 -3.98 -30.59 -14.72
CA LYS A 565 -4.97 -31.46 -15.33
C LYS A 565 -4.37 -32.19 -16.53
N TYR A 566 -4.51 -33.51 -16.55
CA TYR A 566 -4.10 -34.33 -17.70
C TYR A 566 -4.90 -33.91 -18.95
N ALA A 567 -4.21 -33.61 -20.05
CA ALA A 567 -4.84 -33.29 -21.33
C ALA A 567 -5.19 -34.56 -22.11
N SER A 568 -6.11 -34.49 -23.06
CA SER A 568 -6.31 -35.58 -24.02
C SER A 568 -5.06 -35.68 -24.92
N HIS A 569 -4.33 -36.79 -24.85
CA HIS A 569 -3.10 -37.06 -25.61
C HIS A 569 -1.93 -36.07 -25.35
N PRO A 570 -1.41 -35.99 -24.11
CA PRO A 570 -0.28 -35.12 -23.83
C PRO A 570 1.01 -35.72 -24.38
N ALA A 571 1.94 -34.88 -24.80
CA ALA A 571 3.16 -35.35 -25.48
C ALA A 571 4.10 -36.16 -24.56
N ASP A 572 4.30 -35.74 -23.30
CA ASP A 572 5.28 -36.39 -22.39
C ASP A 572 4.67 -37.13 -21.19
N LYS A 573 3.37 -36.97 -20.91
CA LYS A 573 2.65 -37.56 -19.76
C LYS A 573 3.29 -37.23 -18.40
N THR A 574 3.93 -36.08 -18.27
CA THR A 574 4.57 -35.63 -17.03
C THR A 574 3.84 -34.43 -16.43
N GLY A 575 3.91 -34.27 -15.11
CA GLY A 575 3.46 -33.08 -14.41
C GLY A 575 4.30 -32.80 -13.17
N ARG A 576 4.64 -31.53 -12.94
CA ARG A 576 5.58 -31.10 -11.89
C ARG A 576 5.12 -29.80 -11.22
N GLY A 577 5.02 -29.81 -9.89
CA GLY A 577 4.70 -28.63 -9.09
C GLY A 577 3.28 -28.12 -9.29
N ALA A 578 2.26 -28.79 -8.75
CA ALA A 578 0.88 -28.38 -9.02
C ALA A 578 0.54 -27.01 -8.40
N GLY A 579 1.10 -26.67 -7.24
CA GLY A 579 1.07 -25.30 -6.75
C GLY A 579 2.12 -24.42 -7.42
N ILE A 580 3.39 -24.69 -7.11
CA ILE A 580 4.55 -23.91 -7.56
C ILE A 580 5.57 -24.82 -8.24
N SER A 581 6.08 -24.41 -9.39
CA SER A 581 7.24 -25.03 -10.05
C SER A 581 8.33 -24.00 -10.26
N VAL A 582 9.56 -24.34 -9.86
CA VAL A 582 10.76 -23.54 -10.11
C VAL A 582 11.84 -24.41 -10.73
N TYR A 583 12.37 -23.97 -11.87
CA TYR A 583 13.48 -24.62 -12.55
C TYR A 583 14.58 -23.60 -12.87
N GLY A 584 15.81 -23.92 -12.52
CA GLY A 584 17.00 -23.16 -12.90
C GLY A 584 17.69 -22.48 -11.73
N LYS A 585 18.85 -21.90 -12.02
CA LYS A 585 19.70 -21.25 -11.00
C LYS A 585 19.00 -19.98 -10.52
N GLY A 586 18.95 -19.75 -9.21
CA GLY A 586 18.24 -18.62 -8.63
C GLY A 586 17.92 -18.81 -7.15
N GLU A 587 17.24 -17.81 -6.58
CA GLU A 587 16.81 -17.79 -5.19
C GLU A 587 15.28 -17.95 -5.08
N VAL A 588 14.85 -18.80 -4.16
CA VAL A 588 13.45 -18.95 -3.76
C VAL A 588 13.32 -18.59 -2.28
N SER A 589 12.42 -17.67 -1.94
CA SER A 589 12.12 -17.30 -0.55
C SER A 589 10.61 -17.23 -0.34
N LEU A 590 10.08 -18.17 0.44
CA LEU A 590 8.68 -18.15 0.88
C LEU A 590 8.63 -17.81 2.37
N SER A 591 7.83 -16.80 2.72
CA SER A 591 7.61 -16.39 4.11
C SER A 591 6.12 -16.20 4.41
N ASN A 592 5.61 -16.84 5.47
CA ASN A 592 4.18 -16.75 5.83
C ASN A 592 3.24 -17.13 4.65
N VAL A 593 3.58 -18.19 3.91
CA VAL A 593 2.79 -18.68 2.78
C VAL A 593 1.98 -19.91 3.21
N THR A 594 0.69 -19.94 2.85
CA THR A 594 -0.12 -21.16 2.90
C THR A 594 -0.20 -21.75 1.50
N LEU A 595 0.30 -22.97 1.31
CA LEU A 595 0.26 -23.72 0.06
C LEU A 595 -0.54 -25.01 0.29
N ASN A 596 -1.77 -25.05 -0.19
CA ASN A 596 -2.65 -26.17 0.13
C ASN A 596 -3.58 -26.67 -0.97
N GLN A 597 -3.96 -27.94 -0.84
CA GLN A 597 -4.93 -28.59 -1.71
C GLN A 597 -4.55 -28.58 -3.20
N CYS A 598 -3.27 -28.47 -3.53
CA CYS A 598 -2.77 -28.56 -4.89
C CYS A 598 -2.52 -30.02 -5.29
N GLY A 599 -2.72 -30.36 -6.57
CA GLY A 599 -2.51 -31.72 -7.04
C GLY A 599 -2.68 -31.94 -8.54
N PHE A 600 -2.80 -33.22 -8.91
CA PHE A 600 -2.91 -33.72 -10.27
C PHE A 600 -4.31 -34.28 -10.48
N ILE A 601 -4.99 -33.86 -11.55
CA ILE A 601 -6.39 -34.18 -11.79
C ILE A 601 -6.65 -34.64 -13.22
N GLY A 602 -7.83 -35.20 -13.47
CA GLY A 602 -8.28 -35.56 -14.81
C GLY A 602 -7.67 -36.85 -15.38
N GLU A 603 -7.03 -37.68 -14.54
CA GLU A 603 -6.55 -38.99 -14.95
C GLU A 603 -7.73 -40.00 -15.10
N THR A 604 -7.61 -40.92 -16.06
CA THR A 604 -8.48 -42.08 -16.23
C THR A 604 -7.62 -43.36 -16.34
N ALA A 605 -8.24 -44.52 -16.49
CA ALA A 605 -7.51 -45.78 -16.70
C ALA A 605 -6.62 -45.75 -17.96
N ALA A 606 -7.05 -45.06 -19.02
CA ALA A 606 -6.32 -44.92 -20.28
C ALA A 606 -5.37 -43.71 -20.29
N ASP A 607 -5.72 -42.64 -19.57
CA ASP A 607 -5.07 -41.34 -19.60
C ASP A 607 -4.47 -41.00 -18.25
N LYS A 608 -3.18 -41.27 -18.05
CA LYS A 608 -2.51 -41.07 -16.76
C LYS A 608 -1.08 -40.58 -16.91
N PHE A 609 -0.65 -39.78 -15.94
CA PHE A 609 0.71 -39.31 -15.79
C PHE A 609 1.65 -40.47 -15.43
N THR A 610 2.79 -40.53 -16.13
CA THR A 610 3.88 -41.42 -15.78
C THR A 610 4.69 -40.83 -14.63
N ILE A 611 4.88 -39.50 -14.62
CA ILE A 611 5.62 -38.74 -13.61
C ILE A 611 4.71 -37.67 -13.00
N LYS A 612 4.60 -37.66 -11.65
CA LYS A 612 3.89 -36.67 -10.85
C LYS A 612 4.77 -36.26 -9.67
N GLN A 613 5.38 -35.08 -9.72
CA GLN A 613 6.36 -34.66 -8.70
C GLN A 613 5.98 -33.30 -8.12
N GLY A 614 5.99 -33.15 -6.79
CA GLY A 614 5.66 -31.89 -6.14
C GLY A 614 4.17 -31.58 -6.19
N GLY A 615 3.37 -32.14 -5.28
CA GLY A 615 1.95 -31.78 -5.17
C GLY A 615 1.79 -30.30 -4.83
N GLY A 616 2.48 -29.85 -3.79
CA GLY A 616 2.60 -28.43 -3.46
C GLY A 616 3.63 -27.76 -4.37
N MET A 617 4.90 -28.13 -4.21
CA MET A 617 6.03 -27.43 -4.81
C MET A 617 7.04 -28.36 -5.47
N TYR A 618 7.58 -27.94 -6.62
CA TYR A 618 8.68 -28.59 -7.33
C TYR A 618 9.85 -27.63 -7.50
N LEU A 619 11.03 -28.00 -7.03
CA LEU A 619 12.28 -27.24 -7.15
C LEU A 619 13.31 -28.07 -7.90
N LYS A 620 13.93 -27.49 -8.94
CA LYS A 620 15.05 -28.13 -9.64
C LYS A 620 16.16 -27.14 -9.96
N LYS A 621 17.40 -27.48 -9.57
CA LYS A 621 18.62 -26.69 -9.80
C LYS A 621 18.58 -25.28 -9.19
N VAL A 622 17.76 -25.08 -8.17
CA VAL A 622 17.65 -23.81 -7.43
C VAL A 622 18.87 -23.67 -6.53
N GLN A 623 19.53 -22.50 -6.57
CA GLN A 623 20.77 -22.31 -5.83
C GLN A 623 20.52 -22.34 -4.32
N THR A 624 19.50 -21.60 -3.88
CA THR A 624 19.04 -21.53 -2.49
C THR A 624 17.53 -21.37 -2.44
N ALA A 625 16.87 -22.23 -1.67
CA ALA A 625 15.46 -22.11 -1.33
C ALA A 625 15.29 -21.98 0.20
N THR A 626 14.55 -20.96 0.63
CA THR A 626 14.20 -20.72 2.04
C THR A 626 12.70 -20.77 2.21
N ILE A 627 12.23 -21.64 3.11
CA ILE A 627 10.82 -21.78 3.47
C ILE A 627 10.68 -21.43 4.94
N LYS A 628 10.04 -20.29 5.21
CA LYS A 628 9.97 -19.69 6.53
C LYS A 628 8.53 -19.41 6.93
N ASP A 629 8.13 -19.78 8.14
CA ASP A 629 6.79 -19.51 8.67
C ASP A 629 5.63 -20.02 7.77
N CYS A 630 5.86 -21.05 6.96
CA CYS A 630 4.90 -21.49 5.93
C CYS A 630 4.02 -22.67 6.38
N THR A 631 2.80 -22.78 5.85
CA THR A 631 1.98 -24.00 5.98
C THR A 631 1.84 -24.67 4.62
N ILE A 632 2.33 -25.90 4.48
CA ILE A 632 2.22 -26.70 3.25
C ILE A 632 1.38 -27.94 3.57
N GLU A 633 0.11 -27.92 3.18
CA GLU A 633 -0.85 -28.92 3.66
C GLU A 633 -1.77 -29.49 2.60
N GLY A 634 -2.19 -30.76 2.78
CA GLY A 634 -3.25 -31.35 1.96
C GLY A 634 -2.93 -31.41 0.47
N ASN A 635 -1.64 -31.39 0.08
CA ASN A 635 -1.24 -31.51 -1.32
C ASN A 635 -1.13 -33.00 -1.66
N ILE A 636 -1.99 -33.46 -2.55
CA ILE A 636 -2.27 -34.89 -2.76
C ILE A 636 -1.94 -35.31 -4.20
N THR A 637 -2.04 -36.63 -4.48
CA THR A 637 -2.00 -37.27 -5.82
C THR A 637 -0.64 -37.26 -6.54
N ALA A 638 0.39 -36.64 -5.98
CA ALA A 638 1.75 -36.78 -6.49
C ALA A 638 2.27 -38.21 -6.27
N LYS A 639 3.24 -38.63 -7.10
CA LYS A 639 4.00 -39.86 -6.86
C LYS A 639 5.14 -39.60 -5.88
N GLU A 640 5.77 -38.44 -5.97
CA GLU A 640 6.94 -38.08 -5.18
C GLU A 640 6.85 -36.63 -4.70
N GLY A 641 7.15 -36.37 -3.43
CA GLY A 641 7.15 -35.04 -2.83
C GLY A 641 5.74 -34.44 -2.74
N GLY A 642 4.94 -34.87 -1.77
CA GLY A 642 3.55 -34.42 -1.64
C GLY A 642 3.49 -32.93 -1.35
N GLY A 643 4.13 -32.51 -0.26
CA GLY A 643 4.38 -31.11 0.02
C GLY A 643 5.42 -30.53 -0.96
N ILE A 644 6.65 -31.05 -0.92
CA ILE A 644 7.78 -30.52 -1.70
C ILE A 644 8.55 -31.64 -2.38
N TYR A 645 8.85 -31.48 -3.67
CA TYR A 645 9.90 -32.21 -4.37
C TYR A 645 11.07 -31.27 -4.66
N SER A 646 12.28 -31.63 -4.22
CA SER A 646 13.50 -30.85 -4.40
C SER A 646 14.59 -31.70 -5.06
N GLU A 647 15.12 -31.24 -6.20
CA GLU A 647 16.19 -31.89 -6.95
C GLU A 647 17.32 -30.90 -7.23
N ASP A 648 18.55 -31.28 -6.88
CA ASP A 648 19.75 -30.44 -7.06
C ASP A 648 19.56 -29.02 -6.50
N SER A 649 18.84 -28.89 -5.38
CA SER A 649 18.48 -27.59 -4.81
C SER A 649 18.71 -27.55 -3.30
N ASN A 650 19.47 -26.55 -2.83
CA ASN A 650 19.71 -26.36 -1.40
C ASN A 650 18.45 -25.81 -0.74
N LEU A 651 18.04 -26.40 0.38
CA LEU A 651 16.79 -26.07 1.04
C LEU A 651 17.02 -25.78 2.52
N THR A 652 16.54 -24.63 2.99
CA THR A 652 16.48 -24.27 4.40
C THR A 652 15.02 -24.09 4.82
N ILE A 653 14.60 -24.84 5.84
CA ILE A 653 13.27 -24.75 6.42
C ILE A 653 13.41 -24.17 7.83
N SER A 654 12.77 -23.02 8.05
CA SER A 654 12.99 -22.19 9.23
C SER A 654 11.74 -21.48 9.70
N ASN A 655 11.86 -20.76 10.82
CA ASN A 655 10.74 -20.23 11.59
C ASN A 655 11.17 -18.95 12.27
N THR A 656 10.21 -18.08 12.57
CA THR A 656 10.32 -17.06 13.61
C THR A 656 9.95 -17.65 14.97
N GLU A 657 10.22 -16.91 16.05
CA GLU A 657 9.90 -17.38 17.41
C GLU A 657 8.40 -17.63 17.62
N ASN A 658 7.53 -16.90 16.91
CA ASN A 658 6.08 -16.91 17.12
C ASN A 658 5.29 -17.70 16.08
N ARG A 659 5.95 -18.29 15.07
CA ARG A 659 5.27 -19.04 14.01
C ARG A 659 6.12 -20.21 13.53
N SER A 660 5.48 -21.37 13.44
CA SER A 660 6.10 -22.58 12.88
C SER A 660 5.81 -22.71 11.39
N THR A 661 6.79 -23.22 10.65
CA THR A 661 6.64 -23.86 9.36
C THR A 661 6.12 -25.26 9.61
N VAL A 662 4.99 -25.58 9.00
CA VAL A 662 4.27 -26.84 9.17
C VAL A 662 4.03 -27.46 7.80
N ILE A 663 4.57 -28.65 7.58
CA ILE A 663 4.33 -29.49 6.40
C ILE A 663 3.48 -30.66 6.88
N LYS A 664 2.21 -30.72 6.48
CA LYS A 664 1.29 -31.71 7.05
C LYS A 664 0.22 -32.24 6.11
N ASP A 665 -0.35 -33.39 6.43
CA ASP A 665 -1.51 -33.95 5.73
C ASP A 665 -1.27 -34.11 4.21
N ASN A 666 -0.01 -34.28 3.79
CA ASN A 666 0.34 -34.50 2.39
C ASN A 666 0.43 -36.00 2.12
N LEU A 667 -0.19 -36.46 1.03
CA LEU A 667 -0.30 -37.88 0.68
C LEU A 667 0.24 -38.14 -0.73
N VAL A 668 1.18 -39.07 -0.85
CA VAL A 668 1.76 -39.47 -2.14
C VAL A 668 1.74 -40.98 -2.37
N GLU A 669 1.82 -41.39 -3.63
CA GLU A 669 1.89 -42.81 -3.96
C GLU A 669 3.21 -43.44 -3.51
N LYS A 670 4.37 -42.82 -3.78
CA LYS A 670 5.66 -43.52 -3.68
C LYS A 670 6.59 -42.99 -2.61
N LYS A 671 6.96 -41.70 -2.62
CA LYS A 671 8.11 -41.25 -1.83
C LYS A 671 8.00 -39.82 -1.32
N GLY A 672 8.36 -39.60 -0.06
CA GLY A 672 8.44 -38.26 0.52
C GLY A 672 7.07 -37.60 0.61
N GLY A 673 6.21 -38.07 1.51
CA GLY A 673 4.89 -37.48 1.73
C GLY A 673 4.99 -35.98 1.99
N GLY A 674 5.83 -35.59 2.95
CA GLY A 674 6.14 -34.19 3.23
C GLY A 674 7.15 -33.61 2.24
N LEU A 675 8.33 -34.23 2.17
CA LEU A 675 9.46 -33.74 1.37
C LEU A 675 10.24 -34.88 0.70
N TYR A 676 10.54 -34.70 -0.58
CA TYR A 676 11.45 -35.53 -1.35
C TYR A 676 12.71 -34.72 -1.73
N VAL A 677 13.90 -35.25 -1.45
CA VAL A 677 15.19 -34.61 -1.77
C VAL A 677 16.07 -35.51 -2.62
N LEU A 678 16.56 -34.99 -3.74
CA LEU A 678 17.45 -35.70 -4.64
C LEU A 678 18.67 -34.85 -4.99
N ALA A 679 19.87 -35.42 -4.79
CA ALA A 679 21.11 -34.95 -5.38
C ALA A 679 21.43 -35.83 -6.60
N ASP A 680 20.97 -35.41 -7.79
CA ASP A 680 21.20 -36.16 -9.04
C ASP A 680 22.49 -35.71 -9.73
N SER A 681 22.70 -34.40 -9.82
CA SER A 681 23.80 -33.81 -10.57
C SER A 681 24.73 -32.91 -9.73
N SER A 682 24.32 -32.52 -8.54
CA SER A 682 25.15 -31.76 -7.59
C SER A 682 24.91 -32.20 -6.15
N GLU A 683 25.85 -31.89 -5.26
CA GLU A 683 25.62 -32.00 -3.81
C GLU A 683 24.43 -31.11 -3.39
N VAL A 684 23.63 -31.60 -2.45
CA VAL A 684 22.46 -30.89 -1.92
C VAL A 684 22.55 -30.80 -0.41
N LYS A 685 22.36 -29.58 0.11
CA LYS A 685 22.24 -29.31 1.53
C LYS A 685 20.78 -29.09 1.94
N LEU A 686 20.34 -29.82 2.96
CA LEU A 686 19.06 -29.62 3.63
C LEU A 686 19.31 -29.14 5.07
N ILE A 687 18.69 -28.03 5.45
CA ILE A 687 18.74 -27.50 6.82
C ILE A 687 17.32 -27.43 7.37
N ILE A 688 17.08 -28.09 8.50
CA ILE A 688 15.82 -28.06 9.24
C ILE A 688 16.07 -27.41 10.60
N ASN A 689 15.52 -26.21 10.77
CA ASN A 689 15.67 -25.46 12.02
C ASN A 689 14.58 -25.79 13.04
N ARG A 690 14.88 -25.48 14.31
CA ARG A 690 13.97 -25.59 15.44
C ARG A 690 12.61 -24.96 15.15
N GLY A 691 11.54 -25.65 15.56
CA GLY A 691 10.16 -25.21 15.41
C GLY A 691 9.47 -25.71 14.13
N THR A 692 10.23 -26.30 13.19
CA THR A 692 9.69 -26.88 11.95
C THR A 692 8.95 -28.17 12.27
N LYS A 693 7.80 -28.40 11.64
CA LYS A 693 6.97 -29.58 11.90
C LYS A 693 6.60 -30.33 10.63
N PHE A 694 6.80 -31.64 10.64
CA PHE A 694 6.29 -32.60 9.66
C PHE A 694 5.25 -33.48 10.35
N ILE A 695 3.97 -33.30 10.02
CA ILE A 695 2.86 -33.94 10.75
C ILE A 695 1.97 -34.72 9.79
N SER A 696 1.73 -36.00 10.04
CA SER A 696 0.74 -36.78 9.26
C SER A 696 0.95 -36.70 7.75
N ASN A 697 2.22 -36.70 7.33
CA ASN A 697 2.53 -36.87 5.92
C ASN A 697 2.74 -38.34 5.64
N ASP A 698 2.08 -38.81 4.59
CA ASP A 698 1.94 -40.23 4.34
C ASP A 698 2.34 -40.60 2.91
N THR A 699 2.84 -41.83 2.77
CA THR A 699 2.94 -42.51 1.48
C THR A 699 1.95 -43.66 1.43
N ASP A 700 1.54 -44.09 0.25
CA ASP A 700 0.68 -45.27 0.09
C ASP A 700 1.41 -46.52 0.62
N THR A 701 0.93 -47.04 1.75
CA THR A 701 1.50 -48.20 2.44
C THR A 701 1.13 -49.53 1.81
N SER A 702 0.16 -49.56 0.88
CA SER A 702 -0.21 -50.75 0.12
C SER A 702 0.81 -51.09 -0.97
N ILE A 703 1.62 -50.11 -1.35
CA ILE A 703 2.77 -50.25 -2.23
C ILE A 703 4.07 -49.97 -1.44
N ASP A 704 5.24 -50.13 -2.06
CA ASP A 704 6.55 -49.91 -1.41
C ASP A 704 6.83 -48.41 -1.15
N GLY A 705 5.90 -47.71 -0.49
CA GLY A 705 5.98 -46.30 -0.13
C GLY A 705 7.09 -46.01 0.89
N LEU A 706 7.89 -44.97 0.66
CA LEU A 706 9.10 -44.67 1.44
C LEU A 706 9.12 -43.22 1.94
N GLY A 707 9.41 -43.01 3.22
CA GLY A 707 9.61 -41.65 3.76
C GLY A 707 8.32 -40.86 3.86
N GLY A 708 7.51 -41.11 4.89
CA GLY A 708 6.25 -40.37 5.10
C GLY A 708 6.53 -38.88 5.31
N GLY A 709 7.40 -38.55 6.27
CA GLY A 709 7.91 -37.20 6.47
C GLY A 709 8.89 -36.79 5.37
N ILE A 710 10.05 -37.46 5.30
CA ILE A 710 11.11 -37.17 4.34
C ILE A 710 11.61 -38.44 3.64
N TYR A 711 11.84 -38.34 2.34
CA TYR A 711 12.72 -39.25 1.59
C TYR A 711 13.91 -38.46 1.02
N MET A 712 15.13 -39.00 1.13
CA MET A 712 16.32 -38.37 0.58
C MET A 712 17.31 -39.34 -0.06
N LYS A 713 17.95 -38.93 -1.16
CA LYS A 713 18.85 -39.78 -1.95
C LYS A 713 19.93 -38.98 -2.68
N GLY A 714 21.16 -39.49 -2.66
CA GLY A 714 22.23 -39.09 -3.58
C GLY A 714 22.41 -40.07 -4.74
N ARG A 715 22.96 -39.59 -5.85
CA ARG A 715 23.30 -40.44 -7.01
C ARG A 715 24.56 -41.25 -6.77
N ASN A 716 25.57 -40.62 -6.19
CA ASN A 716 26.91 -41.14 -5.90
C ASN A 716 27.51 -40.33 -4.73
N PRO A 717 28.71 -40.68 -4.21
CA PRO A 717 29.32 -39.95 -3.11
C PRO A 717 29.57 -38.44 -3.37
N GLN A 718 29.79 -38.04 -4.62
CA GLN A 718 30.01 -36.64 -5.01
C GLN A 718 28.71 -35.84 -5.12
N ASN A 719 27.62 -36.49 -5.54
CA ASN A 719 26.27 -35.93 -5.64
C ASN A 719 25.44 -36.49 -4.50
N SER A 720 25.83 -36.13 -3.28
CA SER A 720 25.23 -36.61 -2.05
C SER A 720 24.25 -35.61 -1.44
N VAL A 721 23.40 -36.09 -0.54
CA VAL A 721 22.53 -35.22 0.28
C VAL A 721 23.10 -35.12 1.68
N SER A 722 23.32 -33.90 2.15
CA SER A 722 23.69 -33.60 3.54
C SER A 722 22.55 -32.86 4.23
N ALA A 723 21.88 -33.54 5.17
CA ALA A 723 20.76 -33.01 5.93
C ALA A 723 21.15 -32.79 7.39
N THR A 724 20.86 -31.59 7.92
CA THR A 724 21.06 -31.25 9.33
C THR A 724 19.76 -30.76 9.95
N MET A 725 19.36 -31.39 11.05
CA MET A 725 18.25 -30.96 11.89
C MET A 725 18.77 -30.45 13.24
N SER A 726 18.50 -29.18 13.55
CA SER A 726 18.92 -28.50 14.79
C SER A 726 17.76 -28.31 15.77
N GLY A 727 16.76 -29.18 15.68
CA GLY A 727 15.43 -29.06 16.27
C GLY A 727 14.34 -29.24 15.21
N GLY A 728 13.11 -29.50 15.64
CA GLY A 728 11.99 -29.80 14.75
C GLY A 728 11.23 -31.04 15.21
N GLU A 729 10.06 -31.27 14.63
CA GLU A 729 9.12 -32.32 15.04
C GLU A 729 8.66 -33.13 13.84
N PHE A 730 8.82 -34.44 13.88
CA PHE A 730 8.26 -35.41 12.93
C PHE A 730 7.24 -36.27 13.66
N ILE A 731 5.96 -35.98 13.46
CA ILE A 731 4.86 -36.54 14.23
C ILE A 731 3.89 -37.29 13.34
N ALA A 732 3.59 -38.54 13.68
CA ALA A 732 2.50 -39.31 13.04
C ALA A 732 2.61 -39.45 11.51
N ASN A 733 3.82 -39.42 10.94
CA ASN A 733 4.05 -39.64 9.52
C ASN A 733 4.12 -41.14 9.21
N GLY A 734 3.54 -41.56 8.08
CA GLY A 734 3.36 -42.96 7.70
C GLY A 734 4.00 -43.37 6.38
N ALA A 735 4.62 -44.54 6.35
CA ALA A 735 5.12 -45.16 5.12
C ALA A 735 5.19 -46.68 5.24
N LYS A 736 5.56 -47.40 4.17
CA LYS A 736 5.97 -48.80 4.32
C LYS A 736 7.31 -48.88 5.04
N ASN A 737 8.28 -48.05 4.63
CA ASN A 737 9.57 -47.91 5.31
C ASN A 737 9.90 -46.45 5.59
N GLY A 738 10.46 -46.16 6.76
CA GLY A 738 10.85 -44.80 7.13
C GLY A 738 9.65 -43.90 7.32
N GLY A 739 8.74 -44.23 8.24
CA GLY A 739 7.51 -43.44 8.47
C GLY A 739 7.83 -41.95 8.68
N GLY A 740 8.77 -41.66 9.57
CA GLY A 740 9.35 -40.33 9.72
C GLY A 740 10.30 -39.99 8.58
N ILE A 741 11.43 -40.70 8.51
CA ILE A 741 12.54 -40.38 7.61
C ILE A 741 13.02 -41.65 6.90
N TYR A 742 13.18 -41.57 5.58
CA TYR A 742 13.87 -42.57 4.78
C TYR A 742 15.16 -42.00 4.19
N ILE A 743 16.29 -42.58 4.58
CA ILE A 743 17.62 -42.22 4.13
C ILE A 743 18.08 -43.25 3.11
N ASP A 744 18.12 -42.88 1.84
CA ASP A 744 18.63 -43.75 0.77
C ASP A 744 20.14 -43.57 0.59
N LYS A 745 20.72 -44.31 -0.36
CA LYS A 745 22.15 -44.29 -0.67
C LYS A 745 22.68 -42.86 -0.86
N TYR A 746 23.86 -42.63 -0.30
CA TYR A 746 24.62 -41.39 -0.39
C TYR A 746 23.86 -40.17 0.17
N ALA A 747 22.98 -40.41 1.14
CA ALA A 747 22.31 -39.37 1.91
C ALA A 747 22.68 -39.52 3.39
N ASN A 748 22.95 -38.39 4.04
CA ASN A 748 23.38 -38.32 5.43
C ASN A 748 22.42 -37.42 6.21
N PHE A 749 21.88 -37.92 7.32
CA PHE A 749 21.01 -37.13 8.21
C PHE A 749 21.65 -36.98 9.58
N LEU A 750 21.93 -35.74 9.97
CA LEU A 750 22.42 -35.36 11.29
C LEU A 750 21.28 -34.76 12.12
N MET A 751 20.87 -35.45 13.18
CA MET A 751 19.91 -34.95 14.17
C MET A 751 20.65 -34.45 15.41
N ASN A 752 20.85 -33.12 15.52
CA ASN A 752 21.48 -32.48 16.67
C ASN A 752 20.51 -32.18 17.82
N ASN A 753 19.21 -32.09 17.53
CA ASN A 753 18.10 -31.98 18.49
C ASN A 753 16.77 -32.18 17.75
N GLY A 754 15.66 -32.35 18.47
CA GLY A 754 14.31 -32.43 17.90
C GLY A 754 13.50 -33.60 18.45
N LYS A 755 12.39 -33.92 17.78
CA LYS A 755 11.46 -34.97 18.17
C LYS A 755 11.01 -35.77 16.95
N LEU A 756 11.16 -37.08 16.99
CA LEU A 756 10.44 -38.02 16.12
C LEU A 756 9.45 -38.75 17.04
N SER A 757 8.16 -38.73 16.72
CA SER A 757 7.18 -39.43 17.55
C SER A 757 5.98 -39.98 16.82
N ASN A 758 5.52 -41.16 17.22
CA ASN A 758 4.31 -41.79 16.69
C ASN A 758 4.33 -41.98 15.16
N ASN A 759 5.50 -41.95 14.52
CA ASN A 759 5.60 -42.23 13.10
C ASN A 759 5.39 -43.74 12.87
N THR A 760 4.81 -44.13 11.75
CA THR A 760 4.37 -45.51 11.53
C THR A 760 4.99 -46.13 10.29
N ALA A 761 5.45 -47.37 10.44
CA ALA A 761 5.73 -48.28 9.33
C ALA A 761 4.69 -49.40 9.34
N LEU A 762 4.21 -49.86 8.17
CA LEU A 762 3.26 -50.98 8.10
C LEU A 762 3.97 -52.32 8.34
N THR A 763 4.24 -52.63 9.62
CA THR A 763 5.07 -53.79 10.03
C THR A 763 4.45 -55.13 9.69
N SER A 764 3.11 -55.22 9.66
CA SER A 764 2.38 -56.44 9.28
C SER A 764 2.62 -56.89 7.84
N SER A 765 3.09 -55.99 6.96
CA SER A 765 3.47 -56.29 5.57
C SER A 765 5.00 -56.22 5.35
N GLY A 766 5.78 -56.32 6.43
CA GLY A 766 7.25 -56.31 6.39
C GLY A 766 7.87 -54.90 6.35
N GLY A 767 7.11 -53.85 6.65
CA GLY A 767 7.61 -52.49 6.80
C GLY A 767 8.61 -52.33 7.94
N LYS A 768 9.54 -51.39 7.79
CA LYS A 768 10.71 -51.19 8.66
C LYS A 768 10.99 -49.72 8.97
N GLY A 769 11.55 -49.47 10.15
CA GLY A 769 12.01 -48.12 10.54
C GLY A 769 10.86 -47.12 10.64
N CYS A 770 9.99 -47.28 11.63
CA CYS A 770 8.88 -46.38 11.92
C CYS A 770 9.36 -44.94 12.06
N ALA A 771 10.44 -44.71 12.81
CA ALA A 771 11.08 -43.42 12.94
C ALA A 771 12.00 -43.14 11.76
N VAL A 772 13.00 -44.00 11.56
CA VAL A 772 14.03 -43.85 10.54
C VAL A 772 14.33 -45.17 9.87
N TYR A 773 14.34 -45.19 8.54
CA TYR A 773 14.92 -46.28 7.76
C TYR A 773 16.20 -45.82 7.06
N ILE A 774 17.27 -46.62 7.13
CA ILE A 774 18.58 -46.30 6.56
C ILE A 774 18.98 -47.37 5.54
N ASN A 775 18.96 -47.02 4.25
CA ASN A 775 19.39 -47.93 3.20
C ASN A 775 20.93 -48.03 3.13
N THR A 776 21.44 -49.03 2.41
CA THR A 776 22.87 -49.21 2.17
C THR A 776 23.50 -47.94 1.62
N ASN A 777 24.65 -47.53 2.19
CA ASN A 777 25.37 -46.28 1.93
C ASN A 777 24.66 -44.99 2.35
N GLY A 778 23.58 -45.08 3.13
CA GLY A 778 23.02 -43.96 3.88
C GLY A 778 23.57 -43.95 5.31
N THR A 779 23.56 -42.77 5.94
CA THR A 779 24.02 -42.60 7.33
C THR A 779 23.03 -41.77 8.15
N PHE A 780 22.70 -42.25 9.34
CA PHE A 780 21.98 -41.49 10.37
C PHE A 780 22.88 -41.25 11.57
N ILE A 781 23.02 -39.99 11.97
CA ILE A 781 23.78 -39.58 13.16
C ILE A 781 22.80 -38.93 14.14
N TRP A 782 22.60 -39.56 15.29
CA TRP A 782 21.75 -39.04 16.35
C TRP A 782 22.61 -38.46 17.47
N ARG A 783 22.63 -37.12 17.61
CA ARG A 783 23.40 -36.40 18.63
C ARG A 783 22.54 -35.81 19.75
N GLY A 784 21.23 -35.68 19.54
CA GLY A 784 20.31 -35.22 20.59
C GLY A 784 18.86 -35.20 20.15
N GLY A 785 17.95 -35.07 21.11
CA GLY A 785 16.50 -35.00 20.90
C GLY A 785 15.76 -36.20 21.49
N THR A 786 14.58 -36.51 20.95
CA THR A 786 13.72 -37.61 21.41
C THR A 786 13.17 -38.42 20.24
N ILE A 787 13.16 -39.75 20.39
CA ILE A 787 12.54 -40.70 19.45
C ILE A 787 11.64 -41.60 20.29
N THR A 788 10.32 -41.41 20.18
CA THR A 788 9.36 -42.00 21.13
C THR A 788 8.02 -42.40 20.51
N GLY A 789 7.37 -43.42 21.06
CA GLY A 789 5.99 -43.78 20.70
C GLY A 789 5.90 -44.52 19.37
N HIS A 790 6.96 -45.24 19.00
CA HIS A 790 7.01 -46.06 17.80
C HIS A 790 6.69 -47.52 18.13
N THR A 791 6.45 -48.34 17.10
CA THR A 791 6.31 -49.79 17.32
C THR A 791 7.66 -50.38 17.75
N SER A 792 7.71 -50.92 18.97
CA SER A 792 8.90 -51.56 19.56
C SER A 792 9.54 -52.58 18.60
N GLY A 793 10.87 -52.54 18.49
CA GLY A 793 11.67 -53.39 17.59
C GLY A 793 11.71 -52.95 16.13
N TYR A 794 10.97 -51.90 15.76
CA TYR A 794 10.92 -51.36 14.39
C TYR A 794 11.23 -49.87 14.32
N VAL A 795 11.94 -49.29 15.28
CA VAL A 795 12.05 -47.83 15.43
C VAL A 795 13.08 -47.23 14.46
N ILE A 796 14.37 -47.54 14.64
CA ILE A 796 15.44 -47.29 13.66
C ILE A 796 15.88 -48.63 13.05
N GLN A 797 15.81 -48.77 11.73
CA GLN A 797 16.20 -50.01 11.04
C GLN A 797 16.85 -49.73 9.70
N GLY A 798 17.58 -50.71 9.17
CA GLY A 798 18.17 -50.61 7.84
C GLY A 798 19.47 -51.35 7.68
N THR A 799 20.08 -51.20 6.50
CA THR A 799 21.39 -51.77 6.14
C THR A 799 22.49 -50.73 6.07
N GLY A 800 22.16 -49.45 6.24
CA GLY A 800 23.12 -48.36 6.31
C GLY A 800 23.74 -48.17 7.69
N GLU A 801 24.46 -47.07 7.86
CA GLU A 801 25.19 -46.75 9.08
C GLU A 801 24.31 -45.95 10.05
N PHE A 802 24.28 -46.40 11.31
CA PHE A 802 23.65 -45.67 12.40
C PHE A 802 24.67 -45.38 13.49
N LEU A 803 24.81 -44.11 13.86
CA LEU A 803 25.66 -43.65 14.95
C LEU A 803 24.82 -42.95 16.02
N ASN A 804 24.73 -43.56 17.20
CA ASN A 804 24.19 -42.91 18.40
C ASN A 804 25.34 -42.17 19.11
N ALA A 805 25.34 -40.84 18.98
CA ALA A 805 26.32 -39.93 19.57
C ALA A 805 25.66 -38.95 20.57
N THR A 806 24.62 -39.42 21.27
CA THR A 806 23.95 -38.68 22.36
C THR A 806 24.72 -38.82 23.67
N GLU A 807 24.70 -37.78 24.51
CA GLU A 807 25.40 -37.74 25.81
C GLU A 807 24.45 -37.30 26.94
N PRO A 808 24.07 -38.19 27.89
CA PRO A 808 24.34 -39.63 27.88
C PRO A 808 23.63 -40.35 26.71
N HIS A 809 24.09 -41.55 26.37
CA HIS A 809 23.45 -42.36 25.33
C HIS A 809 21.95 -42.56 25.62
N GLN A 810 21.10 -42.13 24.69
CA GLN A 810 19.65 -42.25 24.74
C GLN A 810 19.19 -43.54 24.06
N THR A 811 18.11 -44.15 24.58
CA THR A 811 17.38 -45.24 23.91
C THR A 811 16.23 -44.70 23.07
N GLU A 812 15.89 -45.44 22.02
CA GLU A 812 14.64 -45.25 21.28
C GLU A 812 13.52 -46.02 22.01
N ASP A 813 12.43 -45.34 22.39
CA ASP A 813 11.34 -45.91 23.20
C ASP A 813 10.04 -46.10 22.41
#